data_AF-A0A7I8VMD3-F1
#
_entry.id   AF-A0A7I8VMD3-F1
#
_cell.length_a   1.000
_cell.length_b   1.000
_cell.length_c   1.000
_cell.angle_alpha   90.00
_cell.angle_beta   90.00
_cell.angle_gamma   90.00
#
_symmetry.space_group_name_H-M   'P 1'
#
loop_
_entity.id
_entity.type
_entity.pdbx_description
1 polymer ?
#
loop_
_entity_poly.entity_id
_entity_poly.type
_entity_poly.pdbx_seq_one_letter_code
_entity_poly.pdbx_strand_id
1 'polypeptide(L)'
;MENRRFQSREISHVNKAFEANVDEITIDQINASVDEKKELDKENDERIFEDEEETSTPNCFSKFVMKVQRLTKEFLKSNKRLIKIVLALIITIAYLCYFGYAMYYELGSEESIRLLWMTCVVVVFVIGWGIYRFWKEPIDIFTDECSERLGKHSEKLSWLIGIIIYSFWIVFVIIDVAIVSKEPYNLVSACGIVVFIFLSYVFSKYPSRVKWRPVLWGLALQGIFAIFILRWERGFNAFHWMGKRTSEFLEHTDAGSKFVFGDNYADHLFAFKLIPVIVFFCAITSILFHIGVMQVVIKAIAKVLQLAMGTTAGESLNAAANIFIGQTEAPLVIKPLLPNMTKSELHAVMSGGFATIAGTVLAAYIGFGVPANHLISASIMSAPAALAISKLMYPETKKSKTRVEDLKEALGKGDANNIIDAASKGATASIALIANIVVNLIAFIAILKFFNSALTWFGRRAGVTEEDITFQFICSYLFYPIAILMGVKPEDSRVVASLIGTKTFINEFVAYQEMTPYIKNLNTYNNLTSQFNTTMEKNGKDIILYFQGGNATLPGGLLAPRSIVIATYALCGFANVGSMGVMIGAMKVLVPSRQKVFSELVVRALVAGTIACFLTACIAGLLFDEKRVYGVRIKDAEIEERIEMDDIAGKAKNGRASANESNESDGEREEREIFRRRSSRKMSVKKLKRRKSGFEYQDDEPNNAFVRIIEISQTKLMMFYLKNKQTIFLAVPNFMEKVLILAVIYCSWLIFVLRDIIRSKEYYNLISGAGILFFVLISYIFSYNPVKVNWRPVLWGIALQAIFAVLILRTSAGYKTIEWIAGKIQAFIDNTNAGSKFVFGDLYYNHLIAFKVMPVIVFFSTCISILYYLGILQIGIKAVAYVMQKTMGTTTGESLTAAANIFIGQTEVPLIIKPLLEHMTRSELHSVMTGGFATIAGSVMGAYITFGVPANHLLSASVMSAPAALAISKLFYPETLKSKTKADSADNIMSKGDSKNVLEAASRGALDSITMVATIIVNLIAFTALLQLINNILSWFGERIGMVPPEYESITFQFLCSYLFYPVVVMMGVIPSDARKVASLIGVKTFLNEFIAYKNLESYIKNVDLYSNITTQFANQSMSGPPIYYQGQDLIVTTTDQTNVTLVGGLLQNRSIVISTYALCGFSNVASIGCSLAVMQNLAPKRTRAFTKIVVRAMIAGNIACFLTACVAGLYFISYKFSTDILSK
;
A
#
# COMPACT_ATOMS: atom_id res chain seq x y z
N MET A 1 5.17 10.60 -82.26
CA MET A 1 4.24 9.95 -81.30
C MET A 1 4.97 9.25 -80.15
N GLU A 2 6.28 8.96 -80.25
CA GLU A 2 6.97 8.11 -79.27
C GLU A 2 7.03 8.63 -77.83
N ASN A 3 7.08 9.96 -77.58
CA ASN A 3 7.07 10.49 -76.21
C ASN A 3 5.91 9.97 -75.34
N ARG A 4 4.74 9.66 -75.92
CA ARG A 4 3.62 9.05 -75.16
C ARG A 4 3.85 7.57 -74.82
N ARG A 5 4.64 6.82 -75.61
CA ARG A 5 4.97 5.41 -75.35
C ARG A 5 6.07 5.25 -74.30
N PHE A 6 6.94 6.26 -74.14
CA PHE A 6 7.94 6.28 -73.06
C PHE A 6 7.27 6.53 -71.70
N GLN A 7 6.50 7.62 -71.57
CA GLN A 7 5.76 7.94 -70.35
C GLN A 7 4.80 6.82 -69.92
N SER A 8 4.11 6.15 -70.85
CA SER A 8 3.23 5.02 -70.50
C SER A 8 3.99 3.82 -69.90
N ARG A 9 5.26 3.61 -70.29
CA ARG A 9 6.10 2.54 -69.73
C ARG A 9 6.60 2.90 -68.35
N GLU A 10 7.10 4.13 -68.15
CA GLU A 10 7.51 4.61 -66.82
C GLU A 10 6.35 4.59 -65.83
N ILE A 11 5.17 5.11 -66.20
CA ILE A 11 3.97 5.07 -65.35
C ILE A 11 3.55 3.62 -65.04
N SER A 12 3.67 2.67 -65.98
CA SER A 12 3.39 1.26 -65.70
C SER A 12 4.42 0.60 -64.75
N HIS A 13 5.68 1.03 -64.79
CA HIS A 13 6.73 0.55 -63.89
C HIS A 13 6.61 1.19 -62.50
N VAL A 14 6.30 2.49 -62.42
CA VAL A 14 6.03 3.19 -61.16
C VAL A 14 4.78 2.62 -60.50
N ASN A 15 3.67 2.42 -61.23
CA ASN A 15 2.47 1.82 -60.67
C ASN A 15 2.71 0.38 -60.22
N LYS A 16 3.42 -0.46 -60.99
CA LYS A 16 3.79 -1.81 -60.52
C LYS A 16 4.72 -1.80 -59.31
N ALA A 17 5.64 -0.83 -59.22
CA ALA A 17 6.48 -0.66 -58.04
C ALA A 17 5.70 -0.08 -56.84
N PHE A 18 4.60 0.62 -57.07
CA PHE A 18 3.72 1.13 -56.01
C PHE A 18 2.78 0.03 -55.51
N GLU A 19 2.11 -0.68 -56.42
CA GLU A 19 1.26 -1.85 -56.11
C GLU A 19 2.06 -2.93 -55.37
N ALA A 20 3.28 -3.26 -55.83
CA ALA A 20 4.16 -4.22 -55.17
C ALA A 20 4.71 -3.77 -53.80
N ASN A 21 4.55 -2.50 -53.41
CA ASN A 21 4.91 -1.98 -52.08
C ASN A 21 3.67 -1.68 -51.20
N VAL A 22 2.45 -1.75 -51.73
CA VAL A 22 1.21 -1.48 -50.98
C VAL A 22 0.72 -2.74 -50.23
N ASP A 23 1.05 -3.94 -50.72
CA ASP A 23 0.70 -5.21 -50.05
C ASP A 23 1.48 -5.49 -48.75
N GLU A 24 2.52 -4.70 -48.41
CA GLU A 24 3.36 -4.91 -47.21
C GLU A 24 3.30 -3.78 -46.16
N ILE A 25 2.49 -2.73 -46.36
CA ILE A 25 2.23 -1.71 -45.33
C ILE A 25 1.17 -2.25 -44.36
N THR A 26 1.61 -2.88 -43.28
CA THR A 26 0.70 -3.38 -42.24
C THR A 26 -0.04 -2.25 -41.54
N ILE A 27 -1.27 -2.55 -41.10
CA ILE A 27 -2.09 -1.65 -40.25
C ILE A 27 -1.31 -1.22 -38.99
N ASP A 28 -0.38 -2.04 -38.53
CA ASP A 28 0.48 -1.74 -37.38
C ASP A 28 1.49 -0.62 -37.65
N GLN A 29 2.00 -0.45 -38.88
CA GLN A 29 2.83 0.71 -39.26
C GLN A 29 2.00 2.00 -39.32
N ILE A 30 0.76 1.91 -39.80
CA ILE A 30 -0.18 3.05 -39.82
C ILE A 30 -0.56 3.43 -38.39
N ASN A 31 -0.87 2.45 -37.52
CA ASN A 31 -1.13 2.70 -36.10
C ASN A 31 0.10 3.27 -35.39
N ALA A 32 1.30 2.71 -35.61
CA ALA A 32 2.53 3.20 -35.01
C ALA A 32 2.83 4.65 -35.41
N SER A 33 2.72 5.01 -36.69
CA SER A 33 2.90 6.40 -37.13
C SER A 33 1.78 7.35 -36.65
N VAL A 34 0.55 6.85 -36.46
CA VAL A 34 -0.55 7.61 -35.85
C VAL A 34 -0.35 7.79 -34.34
N ASP A 35 0.21 6.81 -33.63
CA ASP A 35 0.48 6.90 -32.19
C ASP A 35 1.77 7.67 -31.89
N GLU A 36 2.84 7.52 -32.68
CA GLU A 36 3.99 8.44 -32.68
C GLU A 36 3.52 9.88 -32.92
N LYS A 37 2.59 10.10 -33.87
CA LYS A 37 2.05 11.44 -34.12
C LYS A 37 1.22 11.95 -32.93
N LYS A 38 0.42 11.11 -32.26
CA LYS A 38 -0.25 11.48 -30.99
C LYS A 38 0.75 11.74 -29.86
N GLU A 39 1.89 11.06 -29.81
CA GLU A 39 2.94 11.31 -28.82
C GLU A 39 3.69 12.61 -29.12
N LEU A 40 4.03 12.90 -30.38
CA LEU A 40 4.60 14.18 -30.80
C LEU A 40 3.62 15.34 -30.58
N ASP A 41 2.34 15.18 -30.90
CA ASP A 41 1.32 16.22 -30.69
C ASP A 41 1.13 16.49 -29.18
N LYS A 42 1.10 15.43 -28.34
CA LYS A 42 1.14 15.58 -26.86
C LYS A 42 2.43 16.26 -26.37
N GLU A 43 3.59 15.89 -26.90
CA GLU A 43 4.86 16.47 -26.45
C GLU A 43 5.01 17.93 -26.91
N ASN A 44 4.48 18.28 -28.09
CA ASN A 44 4.40 19.67 -28.55
C ASN A 44 3.44 20.50 -27.70
N ASP A 45 2.27 19.98 -27.33
CA ASP A 45 1.36 20.63 -26.36
C ASP A 45 1.99 20.76 -24.96
N GLU A 46 2.81 19.79 -24.50
CA GLU A 46 3.57 19.93 -23.26
C GLU A 46 4.73 20.94 -23.37
N ARG A 47 5.39 21.07 -24.54
CA ARG A 47 6.48 22.04 -24.79
C ARG A 47 6.02 23.49 -24.67
N ILE A 48 4.74 23.78 -24.96
CA ILE A 48 4.10 25.11 -24.73
C ILE A 48 4.08 25.49 -23.22
N PHE A 49 4.40 24.56 -22.31
CA PHE A 49 4.52 24.77 -20.86
C PHE A 49 5.87 24.30 -20.29
N GLU A 50 6.94 24.21 -21.09
CA GLU A 50 8.31 24.08 -20.59
C GLU A 50 8.93 25.47 -20.35
N ASP A 51 9.94 25.54 -19.48
CA ASP A 51 10.51 26.80 -18.99
C ASP A 51 11.50 27.42 -19.99
N GLU A 52 11.07 28.40 -20.80
CA GLU A 52 12.00 29.25 -21.56
C GLU A 52 12.84 30.11 -20.59
N GLU A 53 14.17 29.99 -20.68
CA GLU A 53 15.11 30.68 -19.78
C GLU A 53 15.28 32.18 -20.11
N GLU A 54 14.23 32.99 -19.84
CA GLU A 54 14.34 34.46 -19.85
C GLU A 54 15.49 34.92 -18.92
N THR A 55 16.53 35.51 -19.51
CA THR A 55 17.84 35.80 -18.91
C THR A 55 17.82 36.93 -17.86
N SER A 56 17.17 36.70 -16.73
CA SER A 56 17.24 37.59 -15.55
C SER A 56 18.62 37.50 -14.88
N THR A 57 19.32 38.64 -14.73
CA THR A 57 20.66 38.70 -14.15
C THR A 57 20.67 38.30 -12.66
N PRO A 58 21.39 37.24 -12.26
CA PRO A 58 21.27 36.72 -10.89
C PRO A 58 22.11 37.49 -9.86
N ASN A 59 21.49 37.80 -8.72
CA ASN A 59 22.13 38.41 -7.54
C ASN A 59 23.24 37.50 -6.96
N CYS A 60 24.24 38.08 -6.29
CA CYS A 60 25.44 37.35 -5.83
C CYS A 60 25.12 36.09 -4.99
N PHE A 61 24.20 36.18 -4.03
CA PHE A 61 23.77 35.03 -3.23
C PHE A 61 23.05 33.95 -4.06
N SER A 62 22.22 34.35 -5.04
CA SER A 62 21.59 33.41 -5.98
C SER A 62 22.62 32.77 -6.93
N LYS A 63 23.70 33.47 -7.33
CA LYS A 63 24.83 32.88 -8.06
C LYS A 63 25.55 31.82 -7.23
N PHE A 64 25.75 32.06 -5.93
CA PHE A 64 26.34 31.06 -5.04
C PHE A 64 25.43 29.83 -4.89
N VAL A 65 24.15 30.02 -4.57
CA VAL A 65 23.19 28.90 -4.43
C VAL A 65 23.04 28.14 -5.75
N MET A 66 22.93 28.81 -6.90
CA MET A 66 22.94 28.14 -8.20
C MET A 66 24.26 27.40 -8.48
N LYS A 67 25.42 27.92 -8.08
CA LYS A 67 26.70 27.20 -8.23
C LYS A 67 26.73 25.94 -7.38
N VAL A 68 26.24 25.99 -6.15
CA VAL A 68 26.10 24.82 -5.27
C VAL A 68 25.09 23.83 -5.85
N GLN A 69 23.85 24.26 -6.14
CA GLN A 69 22.81 23.45 -6.76
C GLN A 69 23.28 22.81 -8.07
N ARG A 70 24.00 23.54 -8.92
CA ARG A 70 24.56 23.05 -10.18
C ARG A 70 25.64 22.00 -9.94
N LEU A 71 26.64 22.28 -9.10
CA LEU A 71 27.68 21.30 -8.76
C LEU A 71 27.07 20.03 -8.14
N THR A 72 26.12 20.16 -7.21
CA THR A 72 25.39 19.05 -6.60
C THR A 72 24.56 18.27 -7.63
N LYS A 73 23.86 18.96 -8.56
CA LYS A 73 23.03 18.34 -9.62
C LYS A 73 23.88 17.68 -10.70
N GLU A 74 25.02 18.26 -11.08
CA GLU A 74 26.00 17.68 -12.00
C GLU A 74 26.66 16.46 -11.37
N PHE A 75 27.12 16.55 -10.11
CA PHE A 75 27.65 15.41 -9.35
C PHE A 75 26.61 14.28 -9.23
N LEU A 76 25.38 14.57 -8.79
CA LEU A 76 24.30 13.58 -8.67
C LEU A 76 23.82 13.02 -10.02
N LYS A 77 23.98 13.75 -11.14
CA LYS A 77 23.60 13.27 -12.48
C LYS A 77 24.70 12.40 -13.09
N SER A 78 25.94 12.90 -13.13
CA SER A 78 27.10 12.16 -13.65
C SER A 78 27.35 10.89 -12.84
N ASN A 79 27.30 10.99 -11.50
CA ASN A 79 27.49 9.85 -10.62
C ASN A 79 26.18 9.12 -10.28
N LYS A 80 25.04 9.39 -10.95
CA LYS A 80 23.74 8.78 -10.57
C LYS A 80 23.77 7.25 -10.55
N ARG A 81 24.49 6.64 -11.51
CA ARG A 81 24.70 5.20 -11.60
C ARG A 81 25.71 4.72 -10.57
N LEU A 82 26.82 5.44 -10.39
CA LEU A 82 27.87 5.13 -9.41
C LEU A 82 27.34 5.18 -7.97
N ILE A 83 26.65 6.26 -7.58
CA ILE A 83 26.04 6.43 -6.25
C ILE A 83 25.03 5.32 -5.97
N LYS A 84 24.20 4.93 -6.95
CA LYS A 84 23.28 3.79 -6.79
C LYS A 84 24.02 2.46 -6.61
N ILE A 85 25.11 2.23 -7.35
CA ILE A 85 25.93 1.02 -7.21
C ILE A 85 26.65 1.01 -5.87
N VAL A 86 27.27 2.12 -5.44
CA VAL A 86 27.97 2.23 -4.15
C VAL A 86 27.01 2.09 -2.97
N LEU A 87 25.83 2.73 -3.02
CA LEU A 87 24.81 2.58 -1.98
C LEU A 87 24.31 1.13 -1.91
N ALA A 88 24.02 0.51 -3.06
CA ALA A 88 23.63 -0.90 -3.10
C ALA A 88 24.75 -1.82 -2.59
N LEU A 89 26.01 -1.57 -2.96
CA LEU A 89 27.17 -2.33 -2.50
C LEU A 89 27.34 -2.21 -0.98
N ILE A 90 27.22 -1.01 -0.42
CA ILE A 90 27.27 -0.78 1.04
C ILE A 90 26.15 -1.55 1.75
N ILE A 91 24.91 -1.48 1.24
CA ILE A 91 23.76 -2.21 1.80
C ILE A 91 23.97 -3.73 1.69
N THR A 92 24.46 -4.23 0.54
CA THR A 92 24.75 -5.65 0.34
C THR A 92 25.90 -6.14 1.21
N ILE A 93 26.98 -5.35 1.38
CA ILE A 93 28.08 -5.70 2.29
C ILE A 93 27.60 -5.70 3.74
N ALA A 94 26.88 -4.67 4.19
CA ALA A 94 26.31 -4.62 5.54
C ALA A 94 25.38 -5.81 5.80
N TYR A 95 24.53 -6.17 4.84
CA TYR A 95 23.68 -7.36 4.89
C TYR A 95 24.46 -8.67 4.89
N LEU A 96 25.55 -8.80 4.12
CA LEU A 96 26.39 -10.01 4.12
C LEU A 96 27.20 -10.14 5.42
N CYS A 97 27.68 -9.05 5.99
CA CYS A 97 28.29 -9.03 7.33
C CYS A 97 27.28 -9.42 8.41
N TYR A 98 26.07 -8.86 8.37
CA TYR A 98 24.97 -9.23 9.28
C TYR A 98 24.58 -10.70 9.11
N PHE A 99 24.47 -11.20 7.86
CA PHE A 99 24.16 -12.59 7.56
C PHE A 99 25.24 -13.54 8.11
N GLY A 100 26.52 -13.24 7.87
CA GLY A 100 27.63 -14.01 8.41
C GLY A 100 27.64 -14.01 9.95
N TYR A 101 27.35 -12.88 10.58
CA TYR A 101 27.25 -12.76 12.04
C TYR A 101 26.07 -13.56 12.60
N ALA A 102 24.87 -13.44 12.02
CA ALA A 102 23.68 -14.17 12.47
C ALA A 102 23.86 -15.69 12.34
N MET A 103 24.45 -16.15 11.23
CA MET A 103 24.78 -17.57 11.00
C MET A 103 25.92 -18.07 11.90
N TYR A 104 26.78 -17.19 12.43
CA TYR A 104 27.80 -17.53 13.42
C TYR A 104 27.24 -17.58 14.85
N TYR A 105 26.36 -16.62 15.20
CA TYR A 105 25.83 -16.47 16.55
C TYR A 105 24.95 -17.66 16.99
N GLU A 106 24.07 -18.14 16.09
CA GLU A 106 23.12 -19.22 16.42
C GLU A 106 22.79 -20.06 15.17
N LEU A 107 23.72 -20.92 14.76
CA LEU A 107 23.53 -21.80 13.62
C LEU A 107 22.52 -22.94 13.95
N GLY A 108 21.36 -22.91 13.30
CA GLY A 108 20.35 -23.98 13.37
C GLY A 108 19.02 -23.60 14.06
N SER A 109 18.89 -22.39 14.61
CA SER A 109 17.58 -21.90 15.07
C SER A 109 16.62 -21.67 13.90
N GLU A 110 15.31 -21.69 14.16
CA GLU A 110 14.27 -21.41 13.13
C GLU A 110 14.49 -20.02 12.50
N GLU A 111 15.09 -19.09 13.23
CA GLU A 111 15.49 -17.74 12.82
C GLU A 111 16.58 -17.78 11.73
N SER A 112 17.71 -18.42 12.02
CA SER A 112 18.86 -18.50 11.11
C SER A 112 18.54 -19.33 9.87
N ILE A 113 17.73 -20.39 10.01
CA ILE A 113 17.24 -21.20 8.88
C ILE A 113 16.29 -20.38 7.99
N ARG A 114 15.39 -19.57 8.56
CA ARG A 114 14.55 -18.63 7.81
C ARG A 114 15.38 -17.62 7.03
N LEU A 115 16.37 -17.01 7.68
CA LEU A 115 17.25 -16.05 7.02
C LEU A 115 18.04 -16.70 5.88
N LEU A 116 18.66 -17.86 6.11
CA LEU A 116 19.38 -18.63 5.09
C LEU A 116 18.52 -18.89 3.84
N TRP A 117 17.30 -19.39 4.00
CA TRP A 117 16.40 -19.64 2.87
C TRP A 117 16.06 -18.37 2.09
N MET A 118 15.78 -17.25 2.79
CA MET A 118 15.52 -15.96 2.14
C MET A 118 16.76 -15.43 1.40
N THR A 119 17.95 -15.54 2.00
CA THR A 119 19.23 -15.22 1.35
C THR A 119 19.42 -16.07 0.08
N CYS A 120 19.23 -17.39 0.17
CA CYS A 120 19.36 -18.30 -0.96
C CYS A 120 18.37 -18.01 -2.08
N VAL A 121 17.10 -17.72 -1.78
CA VAL A 121 16.10 -17.33 -2.78
C VAL A 121 16.50 -16.04 -3.47
N VAL A 122 16.89 -14.99 -2.72
CA VAL A 122 17.36 -13.71 -3.30
C VAL A 122 18.62 -13.91 -4.17
N VAL A 123 19.58 -14.70 -3.70
CA VAL A 123 20.81 -15.02 -4.44
C VAL A 123 20.50 -15.78 -5.74
N VAL A 124 19.65 -16.81 -5.69
CA VAL A 124 19.20 -17.54 -6.89
C VAL A 124 18.47 -16.61 -7.87
N PHE A 125 17.66 -15.67 -7.38
CA PHE A 125 16.95 -14.69 -8.20
C PHE A 125 17.89 -13.67 -8.85
N VAL A 126 18.89 -13.17 -8.11
CA VAL A 126 19.90 -12.22 -8.59
C VAL A 126 20.88 -12.87 -9.55
N ILE A 127 21.34 -14.09 -9.27
CA ILE A 127 22.19 -14.89 -10.17
C ILE A 127 21.40 -15.27 -11.42
N GLY A 128 20.16 -15.75 -11.28
CA GLY A 128 19.28 -16.07 -12.42
C GLY A 128 19.02 -14.86 -13.32
N TRP A 129 18.75 -13.69 -12.73
CA TRP A 129 18.62 -12.43 -13.46
C TRP A 129 19.94 -11.98 -14.10
N GLY A 130 21.07 -12.17 -13.43
CA GLY A 130 22.41 -11.87 -13.94
C GLY A 130 22.79 -12.75 -15.13
N ILE A 131 22.58 -14.07 -15.04
CA ILE A 131 22.76 -15.04 -16.12
C ILE A 131 21.84 -14.69 -17.28
N TYR A 132 20.52 -14.56 -17.04
CA TYR A 132 19.56 -14.17 -18.08
C TYR A 132 19.90 -12.83 -18.74
N ARG A 133 20.54 -11.90 -18.03
CA ARG A 133 20.98 -10.61 -18.58
C ARG A 133 22.27 -10.73 -19.42
N PHE A 134 23.25 -11.52 -18.98
CA PHE A 134 24.52 -11.72 -19.70
C PHE A 134 24.37 -12.63 -20.91
N TRP A 135 23.64 -13.72 -20.73
CA TRP A 135 23.40 -14.74 -21.74
C TRP A 135 22.07 -14.52 -22.48
N LYS A 136 21.49 -13.30 -22.46
CA LYS A 136 20.15 -13.06 -23.01
C LYS A 136 20.05 -13.51 -24.47
N GLU A 137 20.98 -13.08 -25.31
CA GLU A 137 20.98 -13.44 -26.73
C GLU A 137 21.23 -14.93 -26.96
N PRO A 138 22.28 -15.58 -26.42
CA PRO A 138 22.45 -17.03 -26.59
C PRO A 138 21.36 -17.88 -25.93
N ILE A 139 20.70 -17.43 -24.85
CA ILE A 139 19.56 -18.13 -24.24
C ILE A 139 18.29 -17.93 -25.08
N ASP A 140 17.97 -16.71 -25.53
CA ASP A 140 16.81 -16.49 -26.39
C ASP A 140 17.00 -17.26 -27.71
N ILE A 141 18.16 -17.19 -28.36
CA ILE A 141 18.49 -17.97 -29.57
C ILE A 141 18.42 -19.48 -29.30
N PHE A 142 19.07 -19.99 -28.25
CA PHE A 142 19.03 -21.42 -27.95
C PHE A 142 17.63 -21.89 -27.55
N THR A 143 16.83 -21.07 -26.84
CA THR A 143 15.48 -21.46 -26.46
C THR A 143 14.46 -21.28 -27.57
N ASP A 144 14.65 -20.36 -28.53
CA ASP A 144 13.84 -20.27 -29.75
C ASP A 144 14.20 -21.39 -30.74
N GLU A 145 15.49 -21.67 -30.98
CA GLU A 145 15.92 -22.79 -31.84
C GLU A 145 15.53 -24.15 -31.23
N CYS A 146 15.70 -24.30 -29.91
CA CYS A 146 15.20 -25.48 -29.20
C CYS A 146 13.66 -25.52 -29.20
N SER A 147 12.96 -24.37 -29.10
CA SER A 147 11.49 -24.31 -29.21
C SER A 147 10.98 -24.60 -30.62
N GLU A 148 11.72 -24.33 -31.69
CA GLU A 148 11.40 -24.81 -33.04
C GLU A 148 11.60 -26.32 -33.16
N ARG A 149 12.75 -26.84 -32.70
CA ARG A 149 13.12 -28.26 -32.78
C ARG A 149 12.20 -29.12 -31.91
N LEU A 150 11.97 -28.74 -30.65
CA LEU A 150 10.93 -29.34 -29.81
C LEU A 150 9.55 -29.05 -30.40
N GLY A 151 9.27 -27.85 -30.89
CA GLY A 151 7.97 -27.44 -31.44
C GLY A 151 7.42 -28.44 -32.46
N LYS A 152 8.24 -28.82 -33.44
CA LYS A 152 7.95 -29.84 -34.48
C LYS A 152 7.61 -31.23 -33.91
N HIS A 153 8.03 -31.54 -32.68
CA HIS A 153 7.74 -32.78 -31.96
C HIS A 153 6.93 -32.59 -30.66
N SER A 154 6.48 -31.37 -30.35
CA SER A 154 6.13 -30.95 -28.98
C SER A 154 4.85 -31.60 -28.48
N GLU A 155 3.87 -31.78 -29.36
CA GLU A 155 2.66 -32.53 -29.03
C GLU A 155 2.97 -34.00 -28.81
N LYS A 156 3.81 -34.63 -29.66
CA LYS A 156 4.21 -36.04 -29.49
C LYS A 156 4.98 -36.27 -28.19
N LEU A 157 5.90 -35.37 -27.84
CA LEU A 157 6.65 -35.42 -26.59
C LEU A 157 5.76 -35.14 -25.37
N SER A 158 4.86 -34.17 -25.44
CA SER A 158 3.89 -33.87 -24.38
C SER A 158 2.89 -35.00 -24.14
N TRP A 159 2.48 -35.72 -25.19
CA TRP A 159 1.68 -36.94 -25.07
C TRP A 159 2.49 -38.10 -24.49
N LEU A 160 3.75 -38.31 -24.90
CA LEU A 160 4.61 -39.36 -24.33
C LEU A 160 4.89 -39.14 -22.84
N ILE A 161 5.26 -37.92 -22.44
CA ILE A 161 5.44 -37.55 -21.03
C ILE A 161 4.09 -37.67 -20.28
N GLY A 162 2.99 -37.26 -20.90
CA GLY A 162 1.65 -37.42 -20.34
C GLY A 162 1.29 -38.88 -20.05
N ILE A 163 1.56 -39.80 -21.00
CA ILE A 163 1.36 -41.24 -20.82
C ILE A 163 2.21 -41.77 -19.66
N ILE A 164 3.50 -41.40 -19.60
CA ILE A 164 4.40 -41.81 -18.50
C ILE A 164 3.86 -41.33 -17.14
N ILE A 165 3.42 -40.07 -17.05
CA ILE A 165 2.83 -39.51 -15.82
C ILE A 165 1.52 -40.21 -15.46
N TYR A 166 0.64 -40.50 -16.42
CA TYR A 166 -0.62 -41.21 -16.15
C TYR A 166 -0.40 -42.67 -15.75
N SER A 167 0.53 -43.38 -16.39
CA SER A 167 0.92 -44.74 -15.96
C SER A 167 1.50 -44.73 -14.56
N PHE A 168 2.39 -43.78 -14.23
CA PHE A 168 2.88 -43.59 -12.86
C PHE A 168 1.75 -43.27 -11.89
N TRP A 169 0.83 -42.36 -12.23
CA TRP A 169 -0.26 -41.94 -11.34
C TRP A 169 -1.27 -43.06 -11.09
N ILE A 170 -1.60 -43.86 -12.10
CA ILE A 170 -2.46 -45.05 -11.97
C ILE A 170 -1.78 -46.10 -11.08
N VAL A 171 -0.50 -46.42 -11.32
CA VAL A 171 0.25 -47.37 -10.48
C VAL A 171 0.38 -46.86 -9.04
N PHE A 172 0.67 -45.57 -8.86
CA PHE A 172 0.72 -44.93 -7.55
C PHE A 172 -0.62 -45.05 -6.82
N VAL A 173 -1.74 -44.67 -7.45
CA VAL A 173 -3.08 -44.75 -6.85
C VAL A 173 -3.46 -46.20 -6.52
N ILE A 174 -3.12 -47.17 -7.37
CA ILE A 174 -3.35 -48.59 -7.08
C ILE A 174 -2.57 -49.05 -5.85
N ILE A 175 -1.28 -48.71 -5.73
CA ILE A 175 -0.45 -49.04 -4.56
C ILE A 175 -0.96 -48.33 -3.30
N ASP A 176 -1.24 -47.03 -3.40
CA ASP A 176 -1.66 -46.17 -2.29
C ASP A 176 -3.03 -46.59 -1.71
N VAL A 177 -3.99 -46.95 -2.58
CA VAL A 177 -5.32 -47.43 -2.15
C VAL A 177 -5.30 -48.90 -1.71
N ALA A 178 -4.68 -49.81 -2.47
CA ALA A 178 -4.79 -51.24 -2.22
C ALA A 178 -3.78 -51.78 -1.18
N ILE A 179 -2.62 -51.14 -1.02
CA ILE A 179 -1.54 -51.61 -0.13
C ILE A 179 -1.39 -50.70 1.10
N VAL A 180 -1.41 -49.38 0.91
CA VAL A 180 -1.03 -48.42 1.97
C VAL A 180 -2.22 -48.00 2.84
N SER A 181 -3.23 -47.30 2.29
CA SER A 181 -4.28 -46.69 3.10
C SER A 181 -5.40 -47.64 3.52
N LYS A 182 -5.72 -48.68 2.72
CA LYS A 182 -6.82 -49.65 2.95
C LYS A 182 -8.23 -49.07 3.17
N GLU A 183 -8.43 -47.75 3.11
CA GLU A 183 -9.74 -47.10 3.20
C GLU A 183 -10.55 -47.28 1.90
N PRO A 184 -11.75 -47.89 1.92
CA PRO A 184 -12.58 -48.03 0.73
C PRO A 184 -13.07 -46.68 0.17
N TYR A 185 -13.15 -45.65 1.01
CA TYR A 185 -13.59 -44.31 0.63
C TYR A 185 -12.61 -43.59 -0.32
N ASN A 186 -11.32 -43.97 -0.36
CA ASN A 186 -10.38 -43.43 -1.35
C ASN A 186 -10.78 -43.83 -2.78
N LEU A 187 -11.27 -45.05 -2.97
CA LEU A 187 -11.77 -45.52 -4.27
C LEU A 187 -13.04 -44.77 -4.70
N VAL A 188 -13.89 -44.37 -3.74
CA VAL A 188 -15.06 -43.51 -4.00
C VAL A 188 -14.61 -42.12 -4.47
N SER A 189 -13.62 -41.50 -3.82
CA SER A 189 -13.02 -40.23 -4.27
C SER A 189 -12.45 -40.33 -5.69
N ALA A 190 -11.78 -41.44 -6.05
CA ALA A 190 -11.29 -41.68 -7.40
C ALA A 190 -12.44 -41.83 -8.44
N CYS A 191 -13.52 -42.52 -8.08
CA CYS A 191 -14.72 -42.61 -8.90
C CYS A 191 -15.35 -41.22 -9.14
N GLY A 192 -15.38 -40.37 -8.10
CA GLY A 192 -15.82 -38.97 -8.20
C GLY A 192 -15.09 -38.17 -9.27
N ILE A 193 -13.76 -38.31 -9.39
CA ILE A 193 -12.96 -37.65 -10.44
C ILE A 193 -13.50 -38.02 -11.82
N VAL A 194 -13.70 -39.32 -12.08
CA VAL A 194 -14.22 -39.83 -13.36
C VAL A 194 -15.64 -39.31 -13.63
N VAL A 195 -16.51 -39.33 -12.62
CA VAL A 195 -17.90 -38.84 -12.73
C VAL A 195 -17.95 -37.33 -13.01
N PHE A 196 -17.14 -36.50 -12.33
CA PHE A 196 -17.10 -35.06 -12.56
C PHE A 196 -16.53 -34.70 -13.94
N ILE A 197 -15.55 -35.44 -14.46
CA ILE A 197 -15.06 -35.30 -15.84
C ILE A 197 -16.17 -35.71 -16.83
N PHE A 198 -16.83 -36.84 -16.60
CA PHE A 198 -17.92 -37.32 -17.46
C PHE A 198 -19.09 -36.33 -17.54
N LEU A 199 -19.57 -35.84 -16.39
CA LEU A 199 -20.62 -34.81 -16.32
C LEU A 199 -20.19 -33.52 -17.04
N SER A 200 -18.94 -33.08 -16.86
CA SER A 200 -18.39 -31.90 -17.55
C SER A 200 -18.29 -32.09 -19.08
N TYR A 201 -18.06 -33.31 -19.54
CA TYR A 201 -18.09 -33.67 -20.96
C TYR A 201 -19.52 -33.70 -21.51
N VAL A 202 -20.46 -34.36 -20.81
CA VAL A 202 -21.88 -34.43 -21.18
C VAL A 202 -22.52 -33.05 -21.28
N PHE A 203 -22.24 -32.17 -20.31
CA PHE A 203 -22.74 -30.79 -20.33
C PHE A 203 -21.90 -29.83 -21.17
N SER A 204 -20.84 -30.30 -21.87
CA SER A 204 -19.98 -29.47 -22.72
C SER A 204 -20.76 -28.76 -23.83
N LYS A 205 -20.36 -27.53 -24.17
CA LYS A 205 -21.01 -26.79 -25.26
C LYS A 205 -20.62 -27.34 -26.64
N TYR A 206 -19.46 -27.98 -26.76
CA TYR A 206 -18.91 -28.51 -28.01
C TYR A 206 -18.10 -29.81 -27.75
N PRO A 207 -18.73 -30.92 -27.31
CA PRO A 207 -18.01 -32.13 -26.90
C PRO A 207 -17.07 -32.69 -27.99
N SER A 208 -17.46 -32.60 -29.27
CA SER A 208 -16.63 -32.99 -30.43
C SER A 208 -15.44 -32.06 -30.72
N ARG A 209 -15.24 -30.99 -29.94
CA ARG A 209 -14.11 -30.04 -30.04
C ARG A 209 -13.25 -30.00 -28.77
N VAL A 210 -13.50 -30.88 -27.80
CA VAL A 210 -12.68 -31.01 -26.58
C VAL A 210 -11.25 -31.37 -26.96
N LYS A 211 -10.29 -30.49 -26.62
CA LYS A 211 -8.87 -30.82 -26.66
C LYS A 211 -8.51 -31.50 -25.35
N TRP A 212 -8.22 -32.80 -25.39
CA TRP A 212 -7.92 -33.57 -24.18
C TRP A 212 -6.58 -33.23 -23.52
N ARG A 213 -5.61 -32.64 -24.24
CA ARG A 213 -4.31 -32.24 -23.65
C ARG A 213 -4.47 -31.30 -22.43
N PRO A 214 -5.17 -30.14 -22.52
CA PRO A 214 -5.48 -29.32 -21.34
C PRO A 214 -6.16 -30.09 -20.20
N VAL A 215 -7.16 -30.93 -20.52
CA VAL A 215 -7.95 -31.65 -19.51
C VAL A 215 -7.06 -32.63 -18.74
N LEU A 216 -6.33 -33.48 -19.46
CA LEU A 216 -5.46 -34.50 -18.88
C LEU A 216 -4.25 -33.89 -18.15
N TRP A 217 -3.63 -32.85 -18.71
CA TRP A 217 -2.51 -32.19 -18.03
C TRP A 217 -2.92 -31.38 -16.80
N GLY A 218 -4.13 -30.81 -16.75
CA GLY A 218 -4.62 -30.15 -15.55
C GLY A 218 -4.79 -31.13 -14.39
N LEU A 219 -5.47 -32.24 -14.64
CA LEU A 219 -5.63 -33.36 -13.69
C LEU A 219 -4.27 -33.93 -13.24
N ALA A 220 -3.33 -34.11 -14.17
CA ALA A 220 -1.99 -34.59 -13.85
C ALA A 220 -1.21 -33.60 -12.96
N LEU A 221 -1.28 -32.29 -13.26
CA LEU A 221 -0.67 -31.24 -12.43
C LEU A 221 -1.30 -31.19 -11.04
N GLN A 222 -2.63 -31.29 -10.93
CA GLN A 222 -3.32 -31.41 -9.63
C GLN A 222 -2.81 -32.61 -8.84
N GLY A 223 -2.70 -33.78 -9.47
CA GLY A 223 -2.20 -35.01 -8.86
C GLY A 223 -0.74 -34.89 -8.39
N ILE A 224 0.13 -34.29 -9.21
CA ILE A 224 1.53 -34.02 -8.85
C ILE A 224 1.64 -33.07 -7.65
N PHE A 225 0.91 -31.95 -7.66
CA PHE A 225 0.90 -31.03 -6.52
C PHE A 225 0.32 -31.69 -5.26
N ALA A 226 -0.75 -32.48 -5.38
CA ALA A 226 -1.34 -33.15 -4.23
C ALA A 226 -0.42 -34.23 -3.64
N ILE A 227 0.31 -35.01 -4.46
CA ILE A 227 1.33 -35.94 -3.97
C ILE A 227 2.47 -35.17 -3.28
N PHE A 228 2.94 -34.07 -3.88
CA PHE A 228 4.00 -33.23 -3.32
C PHE A 228 3.61 -32.59 -1.97
N ILE A 229 2.34 -32.20 -1.80
CA ILE A 229 1.90 -31.43 -0.62
C ILE A 229 1.26 -32.32 0.46
N LEU A 230 0.52 -33.37 0.10
CA LEU A 230 -0.25 -34.20 1.05
C LEU A 230 0.38 -35.56 1.34
N ARG A 231 1.10 -36.17 0.37
CA ARG A 231 1.74 -37.49 0.57
C ARG A 231 3.23 -37.40 0.93
N TRP A 232 3.96 -36.41 0.42
CA TRP A 232 5.38 -36.23 0.75
C TRP A 232 5.57 -35.45 2.05
N GLU A 233 6.04 -36.12 3.11
CA GLU A 233 6.23 -35.59 4.46
C GLU A 233 6.94 -34.22 4.50
N ARG A 234 8.04 -34.06 3.74
CA ARG A 234 8.79 -32.79 3.67
C ARG A 234 7.99 -31.68 3.00
N GLY A 235 7.15 -32.00 2.02
CA GLY A 235 6.26 -31.04 1.37
C GLY A 235 5.07 -30.67 2.25
N PHE A 236 4.47 -31.63 2.96
CA PHE A 236 3.46 -31.36 3.99
C PHE A 236 4.00 -30.45 5.08
N ASN A 237 5.18 -30.75 5.64
CA ASN A 237 5.83 -29.93 6.66
C ASN A 237 6.18 -28.53 6.13
N ALA A 238 6.63 -28.40 4.87
CA ALA A 238 6.87 -27.11 4.23
C ALA A 238 5.58 -26.29 4.05
N PHE A 239 4.46 -26.91 3.66
CA PHE A 239 3.16 -26.25 3.51
C PHE A 239 2.50 -25.93 4.84
N HIS A 240 2.70 -26.75 5.88
CA HIS A 240 2.30 -26.46 7.25
C HIS A 240 3.08 -25.26 7.81
N TRP A 241 4.41 -25.25 7.65
CA TRP A 241 5.25 -24.11 8.02
C TRP A 241 4.86 -22.83 7.27
N MET A 242 4.65 -22.91 5.95
CA MET A 242 4.18 -21.79 5.14
C MET A 242 2.78 -21.30 5.58
N GLY A 243 1.89 -22.21 5.96
CA GLY A 243 0.59 -21.89 6.57
C GLY A 243 0.72 -21.11 7.87
N LYS A 244 1.61 -21.56 8.78
CA LYS A 244 1.92 -20.84 10.04
C LYS A 244 2.50 -19.44 9.76
N ARG A 245 3.49 -19.33 8.86
CA ARG A 245 4.04 -18.02 8.44
C ARG A 245 2.98 -17.11 7.82
N THR A 246 2.02 -17.69 7.11
CA THR A 246 0.89 -16.94 6.53
C THR A 246 0.00 -16.40 7.65
N SER A 247 -0.34 -17.19 8.68
CA SER A 247 -1.08 -16.69 9.85
C SER A 247 -0.34 -15.54 10.55
N GLU A 248 0.92 -15.76 10.93
CA GLU A 248 1.77 -14.76 11.59
C GLU A 248 1.87 -13.45 10.77
N PHE A 249 1.98 -13.55 9.44
CA PHE A 249 1.98 -12.40 8.54
C PHE A 249 0.65 -11.64 8.57
N LEU A 250 -0.48 -12.34 8.58
CA LEU A 250 -1.82 -11.74 8.55
C LEU A 250 -2.21 -11.13 9.91
N GLU A 251 -1.71 -11.68 11.02
CA GLU A 251 -1.87 -11.16 12.39
C GLU A 251 -1.27 -9.75 12.56
N HIS A 252 -0.35 -9.30 11.70
CA HIS A 252 0.12 -7.90 11.67
C HIS A 252 -1.01 -6.89 11.40
N THR A 253 -2.11 -7.34 10.79
CA THR A 253 -3.33 -6.54 10.61
C THR A 253 -3.93 -6.11 11.95
N ASP A 254 -3.80 -6.92 13.00
CA ASP A 254 -4.45 -6.67 14.30
C ASP A 254 -3.99 -5.35 14.94
N ALA A 255 -2.79 -4.86 14.62
CA ALA A 255 -2.35 -3.53 15.01
C ALA A 255 -3.21 -2.42 14.36
N GLY A 256 -3.55 -2.56 13.08
CA GLY A 256 -4.45 -1.65 12.36
C GLY A 256 -5.91 -1.79 12.82
N SER A 257 -6.37 -3.01 13.05
CA SER A 257 -7.68 -3.31 13.62
C SER A 257 -7.85 -2.68 15.01
N LYS A 258 -6.89 -2.92 15.90
CA LYS A 258 -6.85 -2.38 17.27
C LYS A 258 -6.76 -0.84 17.28
N PHE A 259 -6.04 -0.24 16.34
CA PHE A 259 -5.97 1.21 16.23
C PHE A 259 -7.33 1.82 15.86
N VAL A 260 -8.02 1.29 14.85
CA VAL A 260 -9.28 1.87 14.34
C VAL A 260 -10.49 1.48 15.20
N PHE A 261 -10.54 0.23 15.66
CA PHE A 261 -11.68 -0.37 16.38
C PHE A 261 -11.38 -0.63 17.87
N GLY A 262 -10.29 -0.11 18.44
CA GLY A 262 -9.96 -0.26 19.86
C GLY A 262 -9.60 -1.69 20.28
N ASP A 263 -9.38 -1.90 21.58
CA ASP A 263 -8.98 -3.20 22.14
C ASP A 263 -10.02 -4.30 21.90
N ASN A 264 -11.32 -3.98 21.99
CA ASN A 264 -12.45 -4.88 21.80
C ASN A 264 -12.78 -5.21 20.31
N TYR A 265 -11.85 -4.99 19.38
CA TYR A 265 -12.07 -5.31 17.95
C TYR A 265 -12.37 -6.80 17.69
N ALA A 266 -11.95 -7.70 18.59
CA ALA A 266 -12.19 -9.14 18.47
C ALA A 266 -13.68 -9.54 18.65
N ASP A 267 -14.45 -8.77 19.42
CA ASP A 267 -15.85 -9.06 19.78
C ASP A 267 -16.74 -9.18 18.53
N HIS A 268 -16.45 -8.35 17.52
CA HIS A 268 -17.11 -8.38 16.20
C HIS A 268 -16.17 -8.92 15.13
N LEU A 269 -15.63 -10.13 15.37
CA LEU A 269 -14.66 -10.87 14.55
C LEU A 269 -14.74 -10.55 13.04
N PHE A 270 -15.88 -10.80 12.39
CA PHE A 270 -16.02 -10.55 10.94
C PHE A 270 -15.77 -9.09 10.55
N ALA A 271 -16.41 -8.15 11.26
CA ALA A 271 -16.41 -6.74 10.90
C ALA A 271 -15.08 -6.04 11.22
N PHE A 272 -14.47 -6.33 12.37
CA PHE A 272 -13.33 -5.57 12.89
C PHE A 272 -12.02 -6.38 13.00
N LYS A 273 -12.04 -7.71 12.81
CA LYS A 273 -10.81 -8.51 12.61
C LYS A 273 -10.63 -8.93 11.15
N LEU A 274 -11.65 -9.53 10.51
CA LEU A 274 -11.47 -10.17 9.21
C LEU A 274 -11.46 -9.19 8.02
N ILE A 275 -12.37 -8.21 7.99
CA ILE A 275 -12.40 -7.16 6.95
C ILE A 275 -11.06 -6.38 6.87
N PRO A 276 -10.44 -5.95 7.97
CA PRO A 276 -9.10 -5.35 7.95
C PRO A 276 -8.02 -6.17 7.25
N VAL A 277 -8.09 -7.51 7.25
CA VAL A 277 -7.04 -8.32 6.61
C VAL A 277 -7.15 -8.24 5.08
N ILE A 278 -8.36 -8.10 4.55
CA ILE A 278 -8.60 -7.81 3.12
C ILE A 278 -7.90 -6.50 2.74
N VAL A 279 -8.04 -5.45 3.57
CA VAL A 279 -7.36 -4.15 3.38
C VAL A 279 -5.83 -4.32 3.31
N PHE A 280 -5.25 -4.98 4.32
CA PHE A 280 -3.80 -5.16 4.42
C PHE A 280 -3.24 -5.97 3.24
N PHE A 281 -3.93 -7.04 2.84
CA PHE A 281 -3.50 -7.88 1.73
C PHE A 281 -3.65 -7.18 0.36
N CYS A 282 -4.70 -6.38 0.14
CA CYS A 282 -4.82 -5.54 -1.08
C CYS A 282 -3.70 -4.49 -1.16
N ALA A 283 -3.26 -3.92 -0.02
CA ALA A 283 -2.12 -3.01 0.03
C ALA A 283 -0.79 -3.72 -0.30
N ILE A 284 -0.53 -4.87 0.34
CA ILE A 284 0.70 -5.66 0.13
C ILE A 284 0.81 -6.20 -1.29
N THR A 285 -0.25 -6.79 -1.85
CA THR A 285 -0.25 -7.28 -3.24
C THR A 285 0.05 -6.15 -4.23
N SER A 286 -0.50 -4.96 -4.00
CA SER A 286 -0.22 -3.77 -4.83
C SER A 286 1.23 -3.30 -4.72
N ILE A 287 1.85 -3.37 -3.54
CA ILE A 287 3.29 -3.15 -3.36
C ILE A 287 4.09 -4.17 -4.19
N LEU A 288 3.76 -5.47 -4.08
CA LEU A 288 4.46 -6.54 -4.78
C LEU A 288 4.30 -6.44 -6.30
N PHE A 289 3.16 -5.96 -6.80
CA PHE A 289 2.95 -5.60 -8.21
C PHE A 289 3.76 -4.39 -8.67
N HIS A 290 3.89 -3.33 -7.85
CA HIS A 290 4.70 -2.17 -8.20
C HIS A 290 6.20 -2.49 -8.26
N ILE A 291 6.70 -3.30 -7.33
CA ILE A 291 8.10 -3.74 -7.28
C ILE A 291 8.41 -4.71 -8.45
N GLY A 292 7.45 -5.55 -8.84
CA GLY A 292 7.57 -6.52 -9.94
C GLY A 292 7.59 -8.00 -9.50
N VAL A 293 7.42 -8.28 -8.20
CA VAL A 293 7.50 -9.62 -7.62
C VAL A 293 6.35 -10.49 -8.11
N MET A 294 5.10 -9.99 -8.04
CA MET A 294 3.93 -10.72 -8.54
C MET A 294 4.08 -11.07 -10.02
N GLN A 295 4.56 -10.14 -10.84
CA GLN A 295 4.76 -10.39 -12.27
C GLN A 295 5.75 -11.53 -12.53
N VAL A 296 6.80 -11.72 -11.74
CA VAL A 296 7.72 -12.85 -11.96
C VAL A 296 7.11 -14.18 -11.48
N VAL A 297 6.49 -14.20 -10.29
CA VAL A 297 5.84 -15.41 -9.75
C VAL A 297 4.72 -15.88 -10.69
N ILE A 298 3.84 -14.97 -11.11
CA ILE A 298 2.74 -15.26 -12.03
C ILE A 298 3.28 -15.67 -13.40
N LYS A 299 4.31 -15.00 -13.96
CA LYS A 299 4.93 -15.41 -15.25
C LYS A 299 5.55 -16.82 -15.17
N ALA A 300 6.20 -17.17 -14.06
CA ALA A 300 6.81 -18.48 -13.89
C ALA A 300 5.75 -19.60 -13.90
N ILE A 301 4.72 -19.45 -13.07
CA ILE A 301 3.61 -20.43 -12.98
C ILE A 301 2.82 -20.47 -14.30
N ALA A 302 2.53 -19.33 -14.91
CA ALA A 302 1.84 -19.24 -16.19
C ALA A 302 2.60 -19.93 -17.32
N LYS A 303 3.94 -19.82 -17.36
CA LYS A 303 4.77 -20.52 -18.35
C LYS A 303 4.72 -22.03 -18.14
N VAL A 304 4.70 -22.52 -16.90
CA VAL A 304 4.53 -23.96 -16.59
C VAL A 304 3.15 -24.46 -17.04
N LEU A 305 2.07 -23.76 -16.68
CA LEU A 305 0.70 -24.09 -17.09
C LEU A 305 0.57 -24.10 -18.62
N GLN A 306 1.07 -23.06 -19.30
CA GLN A 306 1.05 -22.95 -20.76
C GLN A 306 1.80 -24.09 -21.45
N LEU A 307 3.02 -24.41 -21.02
CA LEU A 307 3.84 -25.45 -21.64
C LEU A 307 3.25 -26.85 -21.45
N ALA A 308 2.71 -27.15 -20.27
CA ALA A 308 2.04 -28.43 -20.01
C ALA A 308 0.72 -28.54 -20.80
N MET A 309 -0.21 -27.64 -20.52
CA MET A 309 -1.61 -27.74 -20.95
C MET A 309 -1.82 -27.36 -22.42
N GLY A 310 -0.93 -26.57 -23.02
CA GLY A 310 -1.12 -26.02 -24.38
C GLY A 310 -2.21 -24.94 -24.45
N THR A 311 -2.52 -24.32 -23.31
CA THR A 311 -3.42 -23.17 -23.15
C THR A 311 -2.77 -21.88 -23.66
N THR A 312 -3.57 -20.84 -23.89
CA THR A 312 -3.02 -19.54 -24.35
C THR A 312 -2.42 -18.77 -23.18
N ALA A 313 -1.58 -17.77 -23.50
CA ALA A 313 -0.84 -17.09 -22.46
C ALA A 313 -1.74 -16.24 -21.54
N GLY A 314 -2.77 -15.58 -22.07
CA GLY A 314 -3.71 -14.78 -21.27
C GLY A 314 -4.49 -15.62 -20.26
N GLU A 315 -5.06 -16.75 -20.66
CA GLU A 315 -5.79 -17.62 -19.73
C GLU A 315 -4.87 -18.31 -18.72
N SER A 316 -3.65 -18.71 -19.13
CA SER A 316 -2.64 -19.30 -18.23
C SER A 316 -2.12 -18.30 -17.20
N LEU A 317 -1.95 -17.04 -17.59
CA LEU A 317 -1.53 -15.94 -16.72
C LEU A 317 -2.63 -15.58 -15.70
N ASN A 318 -3.88 -15.53 -16.14
CA ASN A 318 -5.02 -15.28 -15.25
C ASN A 318 -5.24 -16.45 -14.28
N ALA A 319 -5.10 -17.70 -14.72
CA ALA A 319 -5.14 -18.87 -13.84
C ALA A 319 -4.00 -18.85 -12.79
N ALA A 320 -2.79 -18.48 -13.19
CA ALA A 320 -1.66 -18.30 -12.26
C ALA A 320 -1.86 -17.12 -11.29
N ALA A 321 -2.50 -16.03 -11.72
CA ALA A 321 -2.83 -14.90 -10.86
C ALA A 321 -3.89 -15.26 -9.81
N ASN A 322 -4.94 -15.99 -10.22
CA ASN A 322 -6.04 -16.45 -9.36
C ASN A 322 -5.59 -17.33 -8.17
N ILE A 323 -4.37 -17.88 -8.16
CA ILE A 323 -3.80 -18.60 -7.00
C ILE A 323 -3.61 -17.67 -5.79
N PHE A 324 -3.30 -16.39 -6.04
CA PHE A 324 -2.92 -15.41 -5.01
C PHE A 324 -3.93 -14.25 -4.89
N ILE A 325 -4.62 -13.93 -5.98
CA ILE A 325 -5.33 -12.68 -6.22
C ILE A 325 -6.79 -12.98 -6.56
N GLY A 326 -7.74 -12.11 -6.19
CA GLY A 326 -9.16 -12.43 -6.28
C GLY A 326 -9.76 -12.42 -7.68
N GLN A 327 -10.97 -13.00 -7.79
CA GLN A 327 -11.74 -13.11 -9.04
C GLN A 327 -11.97 -11.79 -9.79
N THR A 328 -11.98 -10.66 -9.06
CA THR A 328 -12.13 -9.29 -9.59
C THR A 328 -10.81 -8.65 -10.01
N GLU A 329 -9.69 -9.14 -9.46
CA GLU A 329 -8.38 -8.54 -9.52
C GLU A 329 -7.46 -9.26 -10.52
N ALA A 330 -7.53 -10.60 -10.61
CA ALA A 330 -6.76 -11.37 -11.59
C ALA A 330 -6.99 -10.92 -13.05
N PRO A 331 -8.22 -10.55 -13.48
CA PRO A 331 -8.45 -10.00 -14.81
C PRO A 331 -7.76 -8.65 -15.09
N LEU A 332 -7.33 -7.89 -14.07
CA LEU A 332 -6.51 -6.68 -14.28
C LEU A 332 -5.16 -7.03 -14.91
N VAL A 333 -4.57 -8.16 -14.52
CA VAL A 333 -3.25 -8.66 -14.99
C VAL A 333 -3.27 -8.99 -16.49
N ILE A 334 -4.45 -9.17 -17.07
CA ILE A 334 -4.67 -9.41 -18.51
C ILE A 334 -5.53 -8.33 -19.18
N LYS A 335 -5.72 -7.16 -18.55
CA LYS A 335 -6.66 -6.13 -19.02
C LYS A 335 -6.51 -5.76 -20.52
N PRO A 336 -5.30 -5.60 -21.10
CA PRO A 336 -5.15 -5.33 -22.54
C PRO A 336 -5.56 -6.50 -23.46
N LEU A 337 -5.55 -7.74 -22.96
CA LEU A 337 -5.90 -8.95 -23.71
C LEU A 337 -7.42 -9.20 -23.72
N LEU A 338 -8.12 -8.80 -22.65
CA LEU A 338 -9.56 -9.01 -22.45
C LEU A 338 -10.49 -8.56 -23.60
N PRO A 339 -10.19 -7.55 -24.43
CA PRO A 339 -10.99 -7.23 -25.63
C PRO A 339 -10.86 -8.25 -26.77
N ASN A 340 -9.70 -8.90 -26.90
CA ASN A 340 -9.32 -9.72 -28.06
C ASN A 340 -9.49 -11.24 -27.84
N MET A 341 -9.53 -11.70 -26.59
CA MET A 341 -9.67 -13.12 -26.22
C MET A 341 -10.95 -13.79 -26.79
N THR A 342 -10.93 -15.10 -27.01
CA THR A 342 -12.08 -15.91 -27.44
C THR A 342 -13.11 -16.10 -26.31
N LYS A 343 -14.29 -16.67 -26.64
CA LYS A 343 -15.27 -17.05 -25.61
C LYS A 343 -14.78 -18.18 -24.69
N SER A 344 -13.88 -19.06 -25.16
CA SER A 344 -13.32 -20.14 -24.33
C SER A 344 -12.22 -19.59 -23.41
N GLU A 345 -11.38 -18.68 -23.90
CA GLU A 345 -10.40 -17.96 -23.05
C GLU A 345 -11.10 -17.12 -21.97
N LEU A 346 -12.17 -16.38 -22.32
CA LEU A 346 -12.98 -15.68 -21.32
C LEU A 346 -13.65 -16.64 -20.32
N HIS A 347 -14.15 -17.77 -20.78
CA HIS A 347 -14.72 -18.80 -19.90
C HIS A 347 -13.67 -19.35 -18.93
N ALA A 348 -12.42 -19.55 -19.38
CA ALA A 348 -11.29 -19.94 -18.52
C ALA A 348 -10.90 -18.85 -17.51
N VAL A 349 -10.91 -17.57 -17.92
CA VAL A 349 -10.70 -16.43 -17.01
C VAL A 349 -11.71 -16.41 -15.87
N MET A 350 -13.00 -16.55 -16.20
CA MET A 350 -14.10 -16.52 -15.24
C MET A 350 -14.14 -17.79 -14.37
N SER A 351 -13.99 -18.98 -14.96
CA SER A 351 -13.96 -20.26 -14.23
C SER A 351 -12.78 -20.32 -13.24
N GLY A 352 -11.62 -19.76 -13.63
CA GLY A 352 -10.46 -19.64 -12.74
C GLY A 352 -10.78 -18.79 -11.51
N GLY A 353 -11.47 -17.66 -11.67
CA GLY A 353 -11.86 -16.79 -10.56
C GLY A 353 -12.89 -17.43 -9.62
N PHE A 354 -13.77 -18.29 -10.13
CA PHE A 354 -14.73 -19.03 -9.30
C PHE A 354 -14.11 -20.27 -8.62
N ALA A 355 -13.09 -20.89 -9.21
CA ALA A 355 -12.45 -22.09 -8.68
C ALA A 355 -11.47 -21.83 -7.51
N THR A 356 -10.91 -20.62 -7.41
CA THR A 356 -9.95 -20.25 -6.37
C THR A 356 -10.53 -19.28 -5.35
N ILE A 357 -9.83 -19.10 -4.24
CA ILE A 357 -10.04 -18.02 -3.28
C ILE A 357 -8.90 -17.00 -3.37
N ALA A 358 -9.17 -15.74 -3.07
CA ALA A 358 -8.15 -14.72 -2.98
C ALA A 358 -7.29 -14.90 -1.71
N GLY A 359 -6.01 -14.52 -1.77
CA GLY A 359 -5.20 -14.43 -0.55
C GLY A 359 -5.72 -13.39 0.45
N THR A 360 -6.53 -12.41 0.00
CA THR A 360 -7.23 -11.45 0.87
C THR A 360 -8.24 -12.11 1.81
N VAL A 361 -8.93 -13.17 1.36
CA VAL A 361 -9.99 -13.87 2.12
C VAL A 361 -9.52 -15.17 2.75
N LEU A 362 -8.42 -15.75 2.25
CA LEU A 362 -7.70 -16.88 2.87
C LEU A 362 -7.53 -16.69 4.39
N ALA A 363 -7.16 -15.47 4.79
CA ALA A 363 -7.03 -15.06 6.18
C ALA A 363 -8.28 -15.22 7.03
N ALA A 364 -9.45 -14.92 6.46
CA ALA A 364 -10.72 -15.02 7.17
C ALA A 364 -11.06 -16.46 7.49
N TYR A 365 -10.80 -17.39 6.56
CA TYR A 365 -11.03 -18.81 6.76
C TYR A 365 -10.03 -19.41 7.76
N ILE A 366 -8.75 -18.97 7.72
CA ILE A 366 -7.77 -19.31 8.77
C ILE A 366 -8.23 -18.80 10.15
N GLY A 367 -8.77 -17.58 10.22
CA GLY A 367 -9.37 -17.01 11.44
C GLY A 367 -10.63 -17.73 11.93
N PHE A 368 -11.33 -18.47 11.05
CA PHE A 368 -12.40 -19.42 11.40
C PHE A 368 -11.86 -20.79 11.88
N GLY A 369 -10.54 -20.96 11.98
CA GLY A 369 -9.87 -22.20 12.40
C GLY A 369 -9.62 -23.19 11.26
N VAL A 370 -9.88 -22.82 10.00
CA VAL A 370 -9.71 -23.71 8.84
C VAL A 370 -8.21 -23.87 8.55
N PRO A 371 -7.69 -25.12 8.40
CA PRO A 371 -6.25 -25.37 8.32
C PRO A 371 -5.59 -24.75 7.08
N ALA A 372 -4.63 -23.85 7.34
CA ALA A 372 -3.99 -23.01 6.32
C ALA A 372 -3.25 -23.78 5.20
N ASN A 373 -2.60 -24.89 5.55
CA ASN A 373 -1.94 -25.79 4.60
C ASN A 373 -2.91 -26.36 3.54
N HIS A 374 -4.12 -26.74 3.97
CA HIS A 374 -5.16 -27.25 3.08
C HIS A 374 -5.76 -26.15 2.20
N LEU A 375 -6.00 -24.96 2.75
CA LEU A 375 -6.47 -23.81 1.95
C LEU A 375 -5.47 -23.35 0.89
N ILE A 376 -4.18 -23.19 1.24
CA ILE A 376 -3.15 -22.73 0.29
C ILE A 376 -2.93 -23.76 -0.82
N SER A 377 -2.91 -25.05 -0.47
CA SER A 377 -2.78 -26.12 -1.47
C SER A 377 -4.01 -26.29 -2.34
N ALA A 378 -5.22 -26.10 -1.80
CA ALA A 378 -6.45 -26.03 -2.58
C ALA A 378 -6.38 -24.91 -3.64
N SER A 379 -5.97 -23.68 -3.28
CA SER A 379 -5.82 -22.59 -4.25
C SER A 379 -4.83 -22.92 -5.38
N ILE A 380 -3.68 -23.53 -5.06
CA ILE A 380 -2.68 -23.93 -6.07
C ILE A 380 -3.23 -25.03 -6.99
N MET A 381 -3.93 -26.04 -6.43
CA MET A 381 -4.53 -27.13 -7.19
C MET A 381 -5.74 -26.67 -8.04
N SER A 382 -6.50 -25.67 -7.59
CA SER A 382 -7.68 -25.18 -8.30
C SER A 382 -7.37 -24.45 -9.62
N ALA A 383 -6.17 -23.87 -9.79
CA ALA A 383 -5.78 -23.21 -11.04
C ALA A 383 -5.70 -24.16 -12.26
N PRO A 384 -4.94 -25.27 -12.23
CA PRO A 384 -4.98 -26.27 -13.31
C PRO A 384 -6.34 -27.00 -13.40
N ALA A 385 -7.07 -27.16 -12.28
CA ALA A 385 -8.42 -27.73 -12.28
C ALA A 385 -9.41 -26.88 -13.10
N ALA A 386 -9.40 -25.57 -12.89
CA ALA A 386 -10.26 -24.61 -13.58
C ALA A 386 -9.96 -24.53 -15.08
N LEU A 387 -8.69 -24.59 -15.47
CA LEU A 387 -8.28 -24.65 -16.88
C LEU A 387 -8.76 -25.96 -17.53
N ALA A 388 -8.62 -27.11 -16.85
CA ALA A 388 -9.10 -28.40 -17.35
C ALA A 388 -10.63 -28.42 -17.53
N ILE A 389 -11.40 -28.11 -16.48
CA ILE A 389 -12.88 -28.12 -16.55
C ILE A 389 -13.40 -27.03 -17.48
N SER A 390 -12.80 -25.83 -17.54
CA SER A 390 -13.19 -24.81 -18.51
C SER A 390 -13.00 -25.27 -19.95
N LYS A 391 -11.83 -25.82 -20.31
CA LYS A 391 -11.58 -26.33 -21.67
C LYS A 391 -12.34 -27.61 -22.00
N LEU A 392 -12.90 -28.30 -21.01
CA LEU A 392 -13.84 -29.41 -21.16
C LEU A 392 -15.27 -28.91 -21.40
N MET A 393 -15.80 -28.01 -20.55
CA MET A 393 -17.17 -27.50 -20.60
C MET A 393 -17.41 -26.44 -21.67
N TYR A 394 -16.40 -25.66 -22.04
CA TYR A 394 -16.41 -24.70 -23.16
C TYR A 394 -15.10 -24.77 -23.96
N PRO A 395 -14.96 -25.76 -24.86
CA PRO A 395 -13.71 -25.98 -25.60
C PRO A 395 -13.32 -24.84 -26.55
N GLU A 396 -12.03 -24.79 -26.89
CA GLU A 396 -11.50 -23.79 -27.80
C GLU A 396 -11.95 -24.06 -29.24
N THR A 397 -12.63 -23.09 -29.84
CA THR A 397 -13.28 -23.22 -31.17
C THR A 397 -12.78 -22.22 -32.20
N LYS A 398 -11.98 -21.23 -31.78
CA LYS A 398 -11.34 -20.25 -32.68
C LYS A 398 -9.84 -20.23 -32.43
N LYS A 399 -9.04 -19.83 -33.42
CA LYS A 399 -7.65 -19.43 -33.16
C LYS A 399 -7.70 -18.19 -32.26
N SER A 400 -6.92 -18.18 -31.18
CA SER A 400 -6.76 -16.99 -30.35
C SER A 400 -6.07 -15.88 -31.15
N LYS A 401 -6.37 -14.63 -30.79
CA LYS A 401 -5.73 -13.44 -31.36
C LYS A 401 -4.55 -12.93 -30.53
N THR A 402 -4.43 -13.34 -29.28
CA THR A 402 -3.40 -12.81 -28.37
C THR A 402 -2.09 -13.57 -28.51
N ARG A 403 -1.00 -12.87 -28.81
CA ARG A 403 0.34 -13.45 -28.95
C ARG A 403 1.12 -13.40 -27.63
N VAL A 404 2.32 -14.01 -27.65
CA VAL A 404 3.31 -13.96 -26.56
C VAL A 404 3.96 -12.57 -26.47
N GLU A 405 3.96 -11.79 -27.54
CA GLU A 405 4.45 -10.41 -27.60
C GLU A 405 3.61 -9.49 -26.69
N ASP A 406 2.28 -9.58 -26.77
CA ASP A 406 1.28 -8.83 -26.00
C ASP A 406 1.47 -8.95 -24.47
N LEU A 407 2.08 -10.05 -23.99
CA LEU A 407 2.39 -10.27 -22.57
C LEU A 407 3.39 -9.26 -22.01
N LYS A 408 4.29 -8.72 -22.84
CA LYS A 408 5.27 -7.72 -22.40
C LYS A 408 4.58 -6.42 -22.01
N GLU A 409 3.49 -6.09 -22.69
CA GLU A 409 2.67 -4.90 -22.47
C GLU A 409 1.65 -5.12 -21.34
N ALA A 410 0.94 -6.26 -21.35
CA ALA A 410 -0.01 -6.62 -20.30
C ALA A 410 0.61 -6.73 -18.90
N LEU A 411 1.90 -7.11 -18.80
CA LEU A 411 2.64 -7.26 -17.54
C LEU A 411 3.67 -6.13 -17.32
N GLY A 412 3.28 -4.91 -17.65
CA GLY A 412 4.00 -3.69 -17.29
C GLY A 412 4.16 -3.50 -15.77
N LYS A 413 4.87 -2.43 -15.39
CA LYS A 413 4.84 -1.95 -14.00
C LYS A 413 3.55 -1.17 -13.79
N GLY A 414 2.79 -1.51 -12.75
CA GLY A 414 1.51 -0.85 -12.47
C GLY A 414 1.66 0.63 -12.17
N ASP A 415 0.55 1.39 -12.35
CA ASP A 415 0.45 2.86 -12.38
C ASP A 415 0.75 3.59 -11.04
N ALA A 416 1.45 2.92 -10.12
CA ALA A 416 2.00 3.52 -8.92
C ALA A 416 3.40 4.09 -9.19
N ASN A 417 3.64 5.30 -8.71
CA ASN A 417 4.89 6.04 -8.88
C ASN A 417 5.96 5.61 -7.86
N ASN A 418 5.54 5.05 -6.73
CA ASN A 418 6.39 4.55 -5.66
C ASN A 418 5.62 3.50 -4.81
N ILE A 419 6.32 2.85 -3.88
CA ILE A 419 5.79 1.78 -3.01
C ILE A 419 4.60 2.24 -2.15
N ILE A 420 4.58 3.49 -1.67
CA ILE A 420 3.52 4.00 -0.78
C ILE A 420 2.28 4.43 -1.58
N ASP A 421 2.49 4.99 -2.79
CA ASP A 421 1.42 5.20 -3.79
C ASP A 421 0.78 3.85 -4.18
N ALA A 422 1.59 2.79 -4.32
CA ALA A 422 1.08 1.42 -4.56
C ALA A 422 0.28 0.87 -3.37
N ALA A 423 0.78 1.04 -2.15
CA ALA A 423 0.11 0.61 -0.91
C ALA A 423 -1.25 1.30 -0.74
N SER A 424 -1.28 2.64 -0.92
CA SER A 424 -2.50 3.44 -0.77
C SER A 424 -3.52 3.16 -1.88
N LYS A 425 -3.08 2.97 -3.13
CA LYS A 425 -3.96 2.52 -4.24
C LYS A 425 -4.56 1.14 -3.96
N GLY A 426 -3.75 0.21 -3.48
CA GLY A 426 -4.18 -1.14 -3.10
C GLY A 426 -5.20 -1.14 -1.96
N ALA A 427 -4.89 -0.43 -0.88
CA ALA A 427 -5.82 -0.23 0.24
C ALA A 427 -7.13 0.40 -0.28
N THR A 428 -7.06 1.55 -0.95
CA THR A 428 -8.26 2.28 -1.41
C THR A 428 -9.12 1.47 -2.38
N ALA A 429 -8.52 0.61 -3.22
CA ALA A 429 -9.26 -0.31 -4.08
C ALA A 429 -10.09 -1.34 -3.29
N SER A 430 -9.64 -1.75 -2.10
CA SER A 430 -10.36 -2.71 -1.26
C SER A 430 -11.66 -2.15 -0.69
N ILE A 431 -11.89 -0.83 -0.67
CA ILE A 431 -13.14 -0.22 -0.19
C ILE A 431 -14.34 -0.78 -0.97
N ALA A 432 -14.26 -0.77 -2.30
CA ALA A 432 -15.33 -1.26 -3.16
C ALA A 432 -15.50 -2.78 -3.04
N LEU A 433 -14.41 -3.53 -2.86
CA LEU A 433 -14.45 -4.98 -2.62
C LEU A 433 -15.17 -5.29 -1.31
N ILE A 434 -14.77 -4.64 -0.21
CA ILE A 434 -15.33 -4.81 1.13
C ILE A 434 -16.79 -4.38 1.18
N ALA A 435 -17.15 -3.24 0.59
CA ALA A 435 -18.54 -2.78 0.53
C ALA A 435 -19.44 -3.80 -0.20
N ASN A 436 -18.97 -4.34 -1.33
CA ASN A 436 -19.69 -5.41 -2.03
C ASN A 436 -19.78 -6.70 -1.19
N ILE A 437 -18.71 -7.12 -0.51
CA ILE A 437 -18.74 -8.30 0.36
C ILE A 437 -19.76 -8.12 1.50
N VAL A 438 -19.70 -7.00 2.22
CA VAL A 438 -20.56 -6.71 3.39
C VAL A 438 -22.02 -6.56 3.00
N VAL A 439 -22.33 -5.75 1.98
CA VAL A 439 -23.71 -5.52 1.54
C VAL A 439 -24.34 -6.83 1.03
N ASN A 440 -23.60 -7.62 0.25
CA ASN A 440 -24.09 -8.92 -0.20
C ASN A 440 -24.25 -9.92 0.96
N LEU A 441 -23.31 -9.98 1.93
CA LEU A 441 -23.46 -10.85 3.10
C LEU A 441 -24.69 -10.49 3.94
N ILE A 442 -24.91 -9.22 4.24
CA ILE A 442 -26.09 -8.76 4.98
C ILE A 442 -27.37 -9.11 4.21
N ALA A 443 -27.41 -8.81 2.91
CA ALA A 443 -28.56 -9.11 2.07
C ALA A 443 -28.84 -10.61 1.97
N PHE A 444 -27.84 -11.44 1.64
CA PHE A 444 -28.02 -12.88 1.47
C PHE A 444 -28.27 -13.61 2.79
N ILE A 445 -27.72 -13.18 3.93
CA ILE A 445 -28.07 -13.75 5.25
C ILE A 445 -29.51 -13.37 5.65
N ALA A 446 -29.94 -12.13 5.40
CA ALA A 446 -31.33 -11.72 5.65
C ALA A 446 -32.32 -12.50 4.76
N ILE A 447 -31.99 -12.64 3.47
CA ILE A 447 -32.76 -13.42 2.48
C ILE A 447 -32.79 -14.91 2.85
N LEU A 448 -31.66 -15.50 3.25
CA LEU A 448 -31.61 -16.87 3.78
C LEU A 448 -32.52 -17.02 4.99
N LYS A 449 -32.42 -16.12 5.98
CA LYS A 449 -33.22 -16.22 7.21
C LYS A 449 -34.72 -16.09 6.91
N PHE A 450 -35.09 -15.22 5.98
CA PHE A 450 -36.46 -15.13 5.44
C PHE A 450 -36.90 -16.43 4.75
N PHE A 451 -36.09 -16.99 3.84
CA PHE A 451 -36.39 -18.26 3.18
C PHE A 451 -36.50 -19.42 4.17
N ASN A 452 -35.63 -19.48 5.18
CA ASN A 452 -35.70 -20.49 6.25
C ASN A 452 -37.00 -20.34 7.05
N SER A 453 -37.36 -19.13 7.50
CA SER A 453 -38.64 -18.91 8.18
C SER A 453 -39.85 -19.27 7.30
N ALA A 454 -39.81 -18.98 6.00
CA ALA A 454 -40.87 -19.34 5.06
C ALA A 454 -40.95 -20.87 4.83
N LEU A 455 -39.82 -21.55 4.60
CA LEU A 455 -39.75 -23.00 4.42
C LEU A 455 -40.16 -23.75 5.69
N THR A 456 -39.77 -23.26 6.87
CA THR A 456 -40.18 -23.80 8.17
C THR A 456 -41.69 -23.63 8.37
N TRP A 457 -42.25 -22.48 8.00
CA TRP A 457 -43.71 -22.28 7.99
C TRP A 457 -44.42 -23.26 7.04
N PHE A 458 -43.93 -23.44 5.81
CA PHE A 458 -44.46 -24.43 4.86
C PHE A 458 -44.36 -25.87 5.40
N GLY A 459 -43.23 -26.26 5.98
CA GLY A 459 -43.02 -27.59 6.58
C GLY A 459 -43.98 -27.88 7.72
N ARG A 460 -44.13 -26.94 8.66
CA ARG A 460 -45.09 -27.04 9.76
C ARG A 460 -46.54 -27.04 9.28
N ARG A 461 -46.86 -26.36 8.17
CA ARG A 461 -48.16 -26.46 7.49
C ARG A 461 -48.39 -27.79 6.76
N ALA A 462 -47.32 -28.48 6.36
CA ALA A 462 -47.34 -29.81 5.76
C ALA A 462 -47.25 -30.97 6.80
N GLY A 463 -47.28 -30.67 8.09
CA GLY A 463 -47.24 -31.66 9.18
C GLY A 463 -45.84 -32.12 9.60
N VAL A 464 -44.78 -31.48 9.09
CA VAL A 464 -43.41 -31.78 9.53
C VAL A 464 -43.10 -30.96 10.79
N THR A 465 -42.96 -31.66 11.93
CA THR A 465 -42.77 -31.05 13.26
C THR A 465 -41.48 -31.47 13.98
N GLU A 466 -40.78 -32.52 13.54
CA GLU A 466 -39.57 -33.03 14.20
C GLU A 466 -38.28 -32.34 13.72
N GLU A 467 -38.18 -32.01 12.43
CA GLU A 467 -37.09 -31.17 11.89
C GLU A 467 -37.68 -29.98 11.12
N ASP A 468 -37.25 -28.76 11.46
CA ASP A 468 -37.64 -27.56 10.71
C ASP A 468 -37.06 -27.60 9.29
N ILE A 469 -37.95 -27.64 8.28
CA ILE A 469 -37.53 -27.54 6.89
C ILE A 469 -36.86 -26.18 6.66
N THR A 470 -35.61 -26.22 6.24
CA THR A 470 -34.76 -25.06 5.96
C THR A 470 -34.10 -25.20 4.59
N PHE A 471 -33.53 -24.12 4.08
CA PHE A 471 -32.72 -24.12 2.88
C PHE A 471 -31.50 -25.04 3.01
N GLN A 472 -30.83 -25.00 4.17
CA GLN A 472 -29.78 -25.96 4.55
C GLN A 472 -30.27 -27.41 4.48
N PHE A 473 -31.45 -27.72 5.04
CA PHE A 473 -32.04 -29.07 4.95
C PHE A 473 -32.24 -29.51 3.50
N ILE A 474 -32.85 -28.68 2.65
CA ILE A 474 -33.04 -29.00 1.21
C ILE A 474 -31.68 -29.24 0.52
N CYS A 475 -30.69 -28.40 0.79
CA CYS A 475 -29.34 -28.56 0.27
C CYS A 475 -28.66 -29.86 0.74
N SER A 476 -28.89 -30.27 1.99
CA SER A 476 -28.32 -31.50 2.57
C SER A 476 -28.72 -32.78 1.83
N TYR A 477 -29.89 -32.78 1.17
CA TYR A 477 -30.33 -33.86 0.28
C TYR A 477 -29.91 -33.62 -1.18
N LEU A 478 -30.05 -32.39 -1.69
CA LEU A 478 -29.73 -32.03 -3.08
C LEU A 478 -28.25 -32.30 -3.44
N PHE A 479 -27.33 -31.98 -2.52
CA PHE A 479 -25.88 -32.19 -2.71
C PHE A 479 -25.38 -33.50 -2.07
N TYR A 480 -26.25 -34.33 -1.48
CA TYR A 480 -25.84 -35.61 -0.85
C TYR A 480 -25.06 -36.54 -1.79
N PRO A 481 -25.47 -36.75 -3.08
CA PRO A 481 -24.70 -37.60 -3.99
C PRO A 481 -23.33 -37.00 -4.33
N ILE A 482 -23.23 -35.67 -4.37
CA ILE A 482 -21.99 -34.93 -4.65
C ILE A 482 -21.01 -35.04 -3.48
N ALA A 483 -21.49 -34.96 -2.23
CA ALA A 483 -20.68 -35.19 -1.04
C ALA A 483 -20.11 -36.63 -1.01
N ILE A 484 -20.94 -37.65 -1.26
CA ILE A 484 -20.50 -39.04 -1.33
C ILE A 484 -19.48 -39.25 -2.46
N LEU A 485 -19.70 -38.69 -3.66
CA LEU A 485 -18.76 -38.81 -4.79
C LEU A 485 -17.37 -38.22 -4.49
N MET A 486 -17.25 -37.24 -3.59
CA MET A 486 -15.94 -36.75 -3.16
C MET A 486 -15.25 -37.67 -2.13
N GLY A 487 -15.95 -38.69 -1.62
CA GLY A 487 -15.46 -39.66 -0.63
C GLY A 487 -15.59 -39.21 0.82
N VAL A 488 -16.58 -38.36 1.12
CA VAL A 488 -17.02 -38.01 2.48
C VAL A 488 -17.65 -39.26 3.13
N LYS A 489 -17.50 -39.44 4.46
CA LYS A 489 -18.14 -40.57 5.18
C LYS A 489 -19.68 -40.42 5.08
N PRO A 490 -20.49 -41.48 4.92
CA PRO A 490 -21.93 -41.36 4.64
C PRO A 490 -22.72 -40.61 5.74
N GLU A 491 -22.30 -40.74 6.99
CA GLU A 491 -22.85 -40.05 8.16
C GLU A 491 -22.66 -38.52 8.05
N ASP A 492 -21.44 -38.07 7.75
CA ASP A 492 -21.05 -36.68 7.56
C ASP A 492 -21.66 -36.06 6.28
N SER A 493 -22.03 -36.88 5.31
CA SER A 493 -22.35 -36.44 3.95
C SER A 493 -23.54 -35.49 3.85
N ARG A 494 -24.54 -35.57 4.76
CA ARG A 494 -25.63 -34.56 4.82
C ARG A 494 -25.13 -33.20 5.30
N VAL A 495 -24.21 -33.16 6.28
CA VAL A 495 -23.65 -31.89 6.77
C VAL A 495 -22.77 -31.25 5.70
N VAL A 496 -21.87 -32.02 5.07
CA VAL A 496 -21.03 -31.51 3.99
C VAL A 496 -21.87 -31.08 2.77
N ALA A 497 -22.94 -31.79 2.42
CA ALA A 497 -23.90 -31.37 1.40
C ALA A 497 -24.61 -30.05 1.75
N SER A 498 -24.98 -29.82 3.01
CA SER A 498 -25.51 -28.54 3.48
C SER A 498 -24.48 -27.41 3.27
N LEU A 499 -23.23 -27.61 3.69
CA LEU A 499 -22.16 -26.62 3.54
C LEU A 499 -21.89 -26.28 2.06
N ILE A 500 -21.94 -27.27 1.16
CA ILE A 500 -21.84 -27.06 -0.30
C ILE A 500 -23.02 -26.22 -0.82
N GLY A 501 -24.23 -26.41 -0.29
CA GLY A 501 -25.39 -25.59 -0.63
C GLY A 501 -25.28 -24.15 -0.13
N THR A 502 -24.93 -23.96 1.15
CA THR A 502 -24.59 -22.65 1.73
C THR A 502 -23.55 -21.93 0.88
N LYS A 503 -22.47 -22.62 0.50
CA LYS A 503 -21.43 -22.09 -0.39
C LYS A 503 -22.01 -21.64 -1.73
N THR A 504 -22.73 -22.53 -2.42
CA THR A 504 -23.16 -22.34 -3.82
C THR A 504 -24.18 -21.21 -3.96
N PHE A 505 -25.13 -21.10 -3.02
CA PHE A 505 -26.25 -20.16 -3.13
C PHE A 505 -26.08 -18.86 -2.33
N ILE A 506 -25.24 -18.86 -1.28
CA ILE A 506 -25.05 -17.72 -0.38
C ILE A 506 -23.63 -17.17 -0.59
N ASN A 507 -22.63 -17.87 -0.04
CA ASN A 507 -21.19 -17.69 -0.26
C ASN A 507 -20.39 -18.66 0.61
N GLU A 508 -19.11 -18.83 0.28
CA GLU A 508 -18.14 -19.63 1.02
C GLU A 508 -17.83 -19.10 2.43
N PHE A 509 -17.96 -17.79 2.70
CA PHE A 509 -17.76 -17.23 4.05
C PHE A 509 -18.77 -17.81 5.06
N VAL A 510 -20.07 -17.81 4.74
CA VAL A 510 -21.10 -18.40 5.62
C VAL A 510 -20.86 -19.91 5.77
N ALA A 511 -20.44 -20.61 4.71
CA ALA A 511 -20.16 -22.04 4.78
C ALA A 511 -18.95 -22.37 5.70
N TYR A 512 -17.84 -21.61 5.63
CA TYR A 512 -16.73 -21.79 6.57
C TYR A 512 -17.10 -21.39 8.01
N GLN A 513 -17.98 -20.40 8.19
CA GLN A 513 -18.53 -20.04 9.51
C GLN A 513 -19.44 -21.15 10.07
N GLU A 514 -20.33 -21.73 9.26
CA GLU A 514 -21.13 -22.92 9.61
C GLU A 514 -20.26 -24.17 9.90
N MET A 515 -19.07 -24.27 9.29
CA MET A 515 -18.11 -25.36 9.55
C MET A 515 -17.30 -25.16 10.85
N THR A 516 -17.20 -23.92 11.37
CA THR A 516 -16.35 -23.57 12.53
C THR A 516 -16.65 -24.38 13.80
N PRO A 517 -17.91 -24.65 14.21
CA PRO A 517 -18.20 -25.45 15.39
C PRO A 517 -17.63 -26.86 15.30
N TYR A 518 -17.75 -27.53 14.14
CA TYR A 518 -17.25 -28.89 13.94
C TYR A 518 -15.72 -28.99 14.04
N ILE A 519 -14.99 -27.98 13.54
CA ILE A 519 -13.53 -27.89 13.67
C ILE A 519 -13.15 -27.74 15.16
N LYS A 520 -13.84 -26.86 15.90
CA LYS A 520 -13.62 -26.68 17.34
C LYS A 520 -13.95 -27.94 18.12
N ASN A 521 -15.06 -28.61 17.80
CA ASN A 521 -15.48 -29.86 18.44
C ASN A 521 -14.44 -30.97 18.22
N LEU A 522 -13.88 -31.10 17.02
CA LEU A 522 -12.80 -32.07 16.72
C LEU A 522 -11.52 -31.76 17.51
N ASN A 523 -11.12 -30.49 17.59
CA ASN A 523 -9.93 -30.10 18.35
C ASN A 523 -10.12 -30.34 19.87
N THR A 524 -11.29 -30.00 20.42
CA THR A 524 -11.65 -30.28 21.81
C THR A 524 -11.69 -31.78 22.09
N TYR A 525 -12.30 -32.57 21.20
CA TYR A 525 -12.34 -34.03 21.30
C TYR A 525 -10.93 -34.63 21.33
N ASN A 526 -10.09 -34.34 20.32
CA ASN A 526 -8.72 -34.86 20.23
C ASN A 526 -7.86 -34.47 21.46
N ASN A 527 -8.01 -33.25 21.97
CA ASN A 527 -7.30 -32.79 23.16
C ASN A 527 -7.75 -33.53 24.43
N LEU A 528 -9.04 -33.81 24.59
CA LEU A 528 -9.56 -34.55 25.74
C LEU A 528 -9.21 -36.04 25.66
N THR A 529 -9.35 -36.70 24.50
CA THR A 529 -9.02 -38.14 24.34
C THR A 529 -7.53 -38.45 24.42
N SER A 530 -6.66 -37.48 24.15
CA SER A 530 -5.21 -37.66 24.29
C SER A 530 -4.70 -37.43 25.72
N GLN A 531 -5.53 -36.87 26.59
CA GLN A 531 -5.18 -36.56 27.99
C GLN A 531 -5.95 -37.43 29.01
N PHE A 532 -7.17 -37.85 28.67
CA PHE A 532 -8.08 -38.58 29.56
C PHE A 532 -8.74 -39.76 28.86
N ASN A 533 -9.11 -40.78 29.63
CA ASN A 533 -10.02 -41.82 29.16
C ASN A 533 -11.45 -41.26 29.16
N THR A 534 -12.05 -41.10 27.97
CA THR A 534 -13.34 -40.41 27.78
C THR A 534 -14.46 -41.38 27.38
N THR A 535 -15.67 -41.20 27.92
CA THR A 535 -16.88 -41.85 27.38
C THR A 535 -17.76 -40.86 26.64
N MET A 536 -18.56 -41.40 25.70
CA MET A 536 -19.40 -40.66 24.75
C MET A 536 -20.88 -40.94 25.01
N GLU A 537 -21.68 -39.88 25.13
CA GLU A 537 -23.14 -39.96 25.06
C GLU A 537 -23.66 -39.01 23.96
N LYS A 538 -24.76 -39.37 23.29
CA LYS A 538 -25.34 -38.57 22.20
C LYS A 538 -26.73 -38.08 22.59
N ASN A 539 -26.87 -36.77 22.74
CA ASN A 539 -28.13 -36.11 23.07
C ASN A 539 -28.68 -35.38 21.84
N GLY A 540 -29.51 -36.07 21.06
CA GLY A 540 -30.04 -35.57 19.80
C GLY A 540 -28.95 -35.35 18.74
N LYS A 541 -28.61 -34.08 18.46
CA LYS A 541 -27.53 -33.68 17.56
C LYS A 541 -26.21 -33.38 18.29
N ASP A 542 -26.26 -33.18 19.60
CA ASP A 542 -25.10 -32.84 20.41
C ASP A 542 -24.45 -34.10 20.98
N ILE A 543 -23.15 -34.02 21.25
CA ILE A 543 -22.36 -35.10 21.84
C ILE A 543 -21.82 -34.63 23.19
N ILE A 544 -21.95 -35.44 24.23
CA ILE A 544 -21.44 -35.16 25.56
C ILE A 544 -20.25 -36.09 25.82
N LEU A 545 -19.09 -35.50 26.07
CA LEU A 545 -17.89 -36.19 26.54
C LEU A 545 -17.87 -36.18 28.07
N TYR A 546 -17.66 -37.34 28.68
CA TYR A 546 -17.40 -37.47 30.12
C TYR A 546 -15.95 -37.90 30.34
N PHE A 547 -15.25 -37.29 31.30
CA PHE A 547 -13.85 -37.56 31.59
C PHE A 547 -13.55 -37.36 33.08
N GLN A 548 -12.39 -37.85 33.54
CA GLN A 548 -11.92 -37.62 34.92
C GLN A 548 -11.53 -36.14 35.13
N GLY A 549 -12.54 -35.33 35.44
CA GLY A 549 -12.42 -33.87 35.64
C GLY A 549 -13.70 -33.10 35.32
N GLY A 550 -14.65 -33.68 34.58
CA GLY A 550 -15.92 -33.04 34.27
C GLY A 550 -16.60 -33.64 33.03
N ASN A 551 -17.48 -32.84 32.41
CA ASN A 551 -18.03 -33.13 31.09
C ASN A 551 -17.83 -31.95 30.14
N ALA A 552 -17.84 -32.23 28.83
CA ALA A 552 -17.77 -31.23 27.78
C ALA A 552 -18.84 -31.52 26.72
N THR A 553 -19.64 -30.52 26.37
CA THR A 553 -20.64 -30.62 25.31
C THR A 553 -20.05 -30.16 23.97
N LEU A 554 -20.30 -30.95 22.92
CA LEU A 554 -19.91 -30.71 21.54
C LEU A 554 -21.19 -30.38 20.73
N PRO A 555 -21.61 -29.10 20.67
CA PRO A 555 -22.87 -28.71 20.05
C PRO A 555 -22.84 -28.93 18.53
N GLY A 556 -23.91 -29.50 17.99
CA GLY A 556 -24.03 -29.92 16.59
C GLY A 556 -23.30 -31.22 16.23
N GLY A 557 -22.52 -31.80 17.15
CA GLY A 557 -21.82 -33.07 16.99
C GLY A 557 -20.42 -32.95 16.38
N LEU A 558 -19.90 -34.08 15.89
CA LEU A 558 -18.54 -34.23 15.37
C LEU A 558 -18.59 -34.57 13.86
N LEU A 559 -17.63 -34.06 13.09
CA LEU A 559 -17.34 -34.54 11.72
C LEU A 559 -16.00 -35.27 11.72
N ALA A 560 -15.86 -36.30 10.89
CA ALA A 560 -14.57 -36.97 10.76
C ALA A 560 -13.50 -36.02 10.16
N PRO A 561 -12.22 -36.14 10.56
CA PRO A 561 -11.13 -35.33 10.01
C PRO A 561 -11.06 -35.37 8.49
N ARG A 562 -11.21 -36.57 7.90
CA ARG A 562 -11.34 -36.79 6.45
C ARG A 562 -12.41 -35.89 5.81
N SER A 563 -13.59 -35.81 6.42
CA SER A 563 -14.73 -35.05 5.93
C SER A 563 -14.52 -33.55 6.05
N ILE A 564 -13.88 -33.08 7.13
CA ILE A 564 -13.47 -31.66 7.27
C ILE A 564 -12.44 -31.27 6.22
N VAL A 565 -11.47 -32.14 5.91
CA VAL A 565 -10.49 -31.89 4.84
C VAL A 565 -11.18 -31.85 3.49
N ILE A 566 -11.99 -32.85 3.11
CA ILE A 566 -12.71 -32.86 1.82
C ILE A 566 -13.63 -31.62 1.69
N ALA A 567 -14.35 -31.26 2.76
CA ALA A 567 -15.15 -30.04 2.81
C ALA A 567 -14.27 -28.78 2.62
N THR A 568 -13.10 -28.71 3.24
CA THR A 568 -12.18 -27.55 3.11
C THR A 568 -11.78 -27.28 1.66
N TYR A 569 -11.51 -28.30 0.85
CA TYR A 569 -11.24 -28.15 -0.59
C TYR A 569 -12.52 -27.86 -1.40
N ALA A 570 -13.63 -28.54 -1.10
CA ALA A 570 -14.91 -28.33 -1.81
C ALA A 570 -15.45 -26.90 -1.60
N LEU A 571 -15.23 -26.32 -0.42
CA LEU A 571 -15.54 -24.94 -0.08
C LEU A 571 -14.53 -23.93 -0.63
N CYS A 572 -13.32 -24.35 -0.99
CA CYS A 572 -12.26 -23.46 -1.47
C CYS A 572 -12.48 -23.03 -2.92
N GLY A 573 -13.31 -22.00 -3.10
CA GLY A 573 -13.43 -21.23 -4.34
C GLY A 573 -14.63 -20.30 -4.33
N PHE A 574 -14.54 -19.12 -4.95
CA PHE A 574 -15.64 -18.13 -5.02
C PHE A 574 -16.87 -18.56 -5.85
N ALA A 575 -17.05 -19.84 -6.16
CA ALA A 575 -18.15 -20.37 -6.97
C ALA A 575 -19.51 -20.32 -6.23
N ASN A 576 -20.05 -19.11 -6.07
CA ASN A 576 -21.36 -18.81 -5.50
C ASN A 576 -22.19 -17.87 -6.41
N VAL A 577 -23.51 -17.79 -6.17
CA VAL A 577 -24.43 -16.96 -6.99
C VAL A 577 -24.11 -15.47 -6.93
N GLY A 578 -23.74 -14.92 -5.76
CA GLY A 578 -23.37 -13.50 -5.61
C GLY A 578 -22.12 -13.13 -6.42
N SER A 579 -21.12 -14.01 -6.43
CA SER A 579 -19.89 -13.88 -7.21
C SER A 579 -20.14 -13.74 -8.72
N MET A 580 -21.22 -14.30 -9.26
CA MET A 580 -21.58 -14.04 -10.67
C MET A 580 -21.82 -12.55 -10.95
N GLY A 581 -22.52 -11.86 -10.05
CA GLY A 581 -22.75 -10.42 -10.15
C GLY A 581 -21.46 -9.61 -10.01
N VAL A 582 -20.62 -9.99 -9.04
CA VAL A 582 -19.29 -9.39 -8.80
C VAL A 582 -18.37 -9.53 -10.02
N MET A 583 -18.29 -10.74 -10.60
CA MET A 583 -17.52 -11.05 -11.80
C MET A 583 -18.01 -10.25 -13.03
N ILE A 584 -19.32 -10.21 -13.28
CA ILE A 584 -19.88 -9.40 -14.39
C ILE A 584 -19.60 -7.91 -14.16
N GLY A 585 -19.72 -7.42 -12.93
CA GLY A 585 -19.43 -6.03 -12.56
C GLY A 585 -17.99 -5.64 -12.87
N ALA A 586 -17.03 -6.41 -12.37
CA ALA A 586 -15.60 -6.19 -12.63
C ALA A 586 -15.28 -6.25 -14.13
N MET A 587 -15.71 -7.31 -14.83
CA MET A 587 -15.43 -7.49 -16.26
C MET A 587 -16.09 -6.39 -17.13
N LYS A 588 -17.26 -5.88 -16.74
CA LYS A 588 -17.91 -4.72 -17.38
C LYS A 588 -17.09 -3.42 -17.22
N VAL A 589 -16.48 -3.19 -16.06
CA VAL A 589 -15.60 -2.03 -15.83
C VAL A 589 -14.31 -2.15 -16.65
N LEU A 590 -13.77 -3.36 -16.82
CA LEU A 590 -12.55 -3.59 -17.60
C LEU A 590 -12.77 -3.50 -19.12
N VAL A 591 -13.84 -4.12 -19.64
CA VAL A 591 -14.15 -4.15 -21.08
C VAL A 591 -15.67 -4.04 -21.30
N PRO A 592 -16.25 -2.82 -21.22
CA PRO A 592 -17.70 -2.62 -21.30
C PRO A 592 -18.30 -3.08 -22.64
N SER A 593 -17.55 -3.00 -23.73
CA SER A 593 -17.96 -3.48 -25.06
C SER A 593 -18.26 -4.97 -25.14
N ARG A 594 -17.82 -5.79 -24.17
CA ARG A 594 -18.05 -7.24 -24.15
C ARG A 594 -18.98 -7.72 -23.03
N GLN A 595 -19.70 -6.81 -22.35
CA GLN A 595 -20.63 -7.11 -21.25
C GLN A 595 -21.57 -8.30 -21.57
N LYS A 596 -22.21 -8.30 -22.75
CA LYS A 596 -23.13 -9.38 -23.17
C LYS A 596 -22.45 -10.75 -23.19
N VAL A 597 -21.18 -10.84 -23.59
CA VAL A 597 -20.43 -12.09 -23.62
C VAL A 597 -20.13 -12.61 -22.21
N PHE A 598 -19.86 -11.72 -21.25
CA PHE A 598 -19.69 -12.14 -19.85
C PHE A 598 -21.00 -12.69 -19.28
N SER A 599 -22.12 -12.02 -19.51
CA SER A 599 -23.46 -12.51 -19.09
C SER A 599 -23.85 -13.84 -19.75
N GLU A 600 -23.47 -14.08 -21.01
CA GLU A 600 -23.69 -15.38 -21.69
C GLU A 600 -22.84 -16.53 -21.13
N LEU A 601 -21.66 -16.25 -20.54
CA LEU A 601 -20.71 -17.27 -20.08
C LEU A 601 -20.79 -17.53 -18.57
N VAL A 602 -21.21 -16.54 -17.77
CA VAL A 602 -21.04 -16.55 -16.30
C VAL A 602 -21.59 -17.80 -15.61
N VAL A 603 -22.80 -18.25 -15.97
CA VAL A 603 -23.47 -19.38 -15.30
C VAL A 603 -22.73 -20.70 -15.57
N ARG A 604 -22.18 -20.86 -16.77
CA ARG A 604 -21.40 -22.05 -17.12
C ARG A 604 -20.00 -22.01 -16.51
N ALA A 605 -19.39 -20.82 -16.46
CA ALA A 605 -18.11 -20.61 -15.79
C ALA A 605 -18.23 -20.84 -14.27
N LEU A 606 -19.37 -20.49 -13.66
CA LEU A 606 -19.68 -20.77 -12.26
C LEU A 606 -19.65 -22.29 -12.01
N VAL A 607 -20.46 -23.06 -12.76
CA VAL A 607 -20.51 -24.52 -12.64
C VAL A 607 -19.14 -25.16 -12.89
N ALA A 608 -18.38 -24.64 -13.87
CA ALA A 608 -17.01 -25.09 -14.13
C ALA A 608 -16.07 -24.83 -12.94
N GLY A 609 -16.22 -23.68 -12.26
CA GLY A 609 -15.52 -23.36 -11.01
C GLY A 609 -15.93 -24.28 -9.86
N THR A 610 -17.23 -24.53 -9.66
CA THR A 610 -17.73 -25.45 -8.64
C THR A 610 -17.18 -26.87 -8.82
N ILE A 611 -17.21 -27.39 -10.05
CA ILE A 611 -16.68 -28.73 -10.36
C ILE A 611 -15.15 -28.76 -10.22
N ALA A 612 -14.43 -27.66 -10.50
CA ALA A 612 -13.00 -27.58 -10.22
C ALA A 612 -12.68 -27.71 -8.72
N CYS A 613 -13.47 -27.08 -7.82
CA CYS A 613 -13.36 -27.29 -6.37
C CYS A 613 -13.70 -28.74 -5.97
N PHE A 614 -14.68 -29.38 -6.61
CA PHE A 614 -15.02 -30.77 -6.32
C PHE A 614 -13.92 -31.74 -6.80
N LEU A 615 -13.23 -31.46 -7.91
CA LEU A 615 -12.06 -32.23 -8.34
C LEU A 615 -10.89 -32.11 -7.35
N THR A 616 -10.59 -30.91 -6.85
CA THR A 616 -9.53 -30.76 -5.84
C THR A 616 -9.90 -31.46 -4.53
N ALA A 617 -11.19 -31.44 -4.15
CA ALA A 617 -11.71 -32.20 -3.01
C ALA A 617 -11.66 -33.72 -3.18
N CYS A 618 -11.99 -34.26 -4.36
CA CYS A 618 -11.77 -35.67 -4.69
C CYS A 618 -10.29 -36.06 -4.58
N ILE A 619 -9.37 -35.23 -5.11
CA ILE A 619 -7.93 -35.52 -5.05
C ILE A 619 -7.41 -35.43 -3.61
N ALA A 620 -7.91 -34.50 -2.80
CA ALA A 620 -7.60 -34.44 -1.37
C ALA A 620 -8.13 -35.68 -0.62
N GLY A 621 -9.37 -36.11 -0.87
CA GLY A 621 -9.94 -37.32 -0.27
C GLY A 621 -9.25 -38.61 -0.70
N LEU A 622 -8.82 -38.70 -1.96
CA LEU A 622 -8.04 -39.83 -2.50
C LEU A 622 -6.67 -39.99 -1.81
N LEU A 623 -6.06 -38.88 -1.38
CA LEU A 623 -4.70 -38.82 -0.85
C LEU A 623 -4.65 -38.50 0.66
N PHE A 624 -5.79 -38.52 1.35
CA PHE A 624 -5.85 -38.36 2.80
C PHE A 624 -5.40 -39.65 3.52
N ASP A 625 -4.83 -39.50 4.71
CA ASP A 625 -4.44 -40.59 5.62
C ASP A 625 -4.55 -40.07 7.06
N GLU A 626 -5.57 -40.56 7.76
CA GLU A 626 -5.94 -40.09 9.10
C GLU A 626 -4.83 -40.36 10.13
N LYS A 627 -4.05 -41.45 9.96
CA LYS A 627 -2.94 -41.83 10.84
C LYS A 627 -1.70 -40.93 10.67
N ARG A 628 -1.47 -40.35 9.48
CA ARG A 628 -0.35 -39.39 9.25
C ARG A 628 -0.66 -37.97 9.69
N VAL A 629 -1.86 -37.46 9.40
CA VAL A 629 -2.16 -36.02 9.57
C VAL A 629 -2.36 -35.64 11.05
N TYR A 630 -2.89 -36.54 11.87
CA TYR A 630 -3.20 -36.26 13.29
C TYR A 630 -2.27 -36.95 14.30
N GLY A 631 -1.28 -37.73 13.84
CA GLY A 631 -0.22 -38.29 14.68
C GLY A 631 -0.66 -39.31 15.75
N VAL A 632 -1.94 -39.70 15.77
CA VAL A 632 -2.47 -40.66 16.74
C VAL A 632 -1.93 -42.05 16.43
N ARG A 633 -0.94 -42.49 17.22
CA ARG A 633 -0.67 -43.92 17.40
C ARG A 633 -1.85 -44.54 18.14
N ILE A 634 -2.91 -44.86 17.39
CA ILE A 634 -3.84 -45.89 17.80
C ILE A 634 -3.00 -47.16 17.96
N LYS A 635 -2.79 -47.60 19.20
CA LYS A 635 -2.42 -48.99 19.45
C LYS A 635 -3.63 -49.82 19.06
N ASP A 636 -3.67 -50.23 17.79
CA ASP A 636 -4.50 -51.34 17.37
C ASP A 636 -4.06 -52.53 18.25
N ALA A 637 -4.89 -52.93 19.21
CA ALA A 637 -4.48 -53.69 20.39
C ALA A 637 -4.38 -55.21 20.14
N GLU A 638 -3.75 -55.57 19.02
CA GLU A 638 -3.38 -56.92 18.59
C GLU A 638 -2.04 -56.83 17.84
N ILE A 639 -1.21 -57.88 17.91
CA ILE A 639 0.16 -57.91 17.36
C ILE A 639 1.19 -57.06 18.16
N GLU A 640 1.20 -57.21 19.49
CA GLU A 640 2.34 -56.80 20.35
C GLU A 640 2.93 -58.04 21.08
N GLU A 641 3.12 -59.15 20.34
CA GLU A 641 3.64 -60.43 20.88
C GLU A 641 4.59 -61.16 19.89
N ARG A 642 5.36 -60.43 19.05
CA ARG A 642 6.27 -61.10 18.10
C ARG A 642 7.57 -60.39 17.71
N ILE A 643 7.97 -59.31 18.40
CA ILE A 643 9.29 -58.68 18.23
C ILE A 643 9.89 -58.31 19.60
N GLU A 644 9.96 -59.28 20.51
CA GLU A 644 10.75 -59.18 21.75
C GLU A 644 11.58 -60.47 21.96
N MET A 645 12.15 -60.98 20.85
CA MET A 645 12.86 -62.28 20.78
C MET A 645 14.12 -62.28 19.88
N ASP A 646 14.62 -61.11 19.45
CA ASP A 646 15.82 -61.00 18.58
C ASP A 646 16.96 -60.11 19.13
N ASP A 647 16.70 -59.17 20.05
CA ASP A 647 17.73 -58.21 20.53
C ASP A 647 18.68 -58.78 21.62
N ILE A 648 18.80 -60.11 21.70
CA ILE A 648 19.76 -60.84 22.55
C ILE A 648 20.79 -61.61 21.68
N ALA A 649 20.95 -61.21 20.41
CA ALA A 649 21.90 -61.82 19.46
C ALA A 649 22.93 -60.82 18.84
N GLY A 650 22.98 -59.57 19.29
CA GLY A 650 23.80 -58.51 18.66
C GLY A 650 25.12 -58.12 19.34
N LYS A 651 25.25 -58.20 20.67
CA LYS A 651 26.38 -57.61 21.42
C LYS A 651 27.60 -58.54 21.58
N ALA A 652 28.11 -59.08 20.47
CA ALA A 652 29.32 -59.91 20.49
C ALA A 652 30.15 -59.91 19.19
N LYS A 653 30.78 -58.78 18.82
CA LYS A 653 32.08 -58.78 18.11
C LYS A 653 32.82 -57.44 18.10
N ASN A 654 34.12 -57.54 18.41
CA ASN A 654 35.24 -56.68 18.04
C ASN A 654 35.25 -55.20 18.46
N GLY A 655 36.05 -54.92 19.50
CA GLY A 655 36.84 -53.68 19.62
C GLY A 655 38.33 -54.01 19.80
N ARG A 656 39.21 -52.99 19.74
CA ARG A 656 40.71 -53.07 19.71
C ARG A 656 41.26 -53.63 18.38
N ALA A 657 42.45 -53.26 17.88
CA ALA A 657 43.49 -52.30 18.28
C ALA A 657 43.91 -51.47 17.02
N SER A 658 44.54 -50.28 17.02
CA SER A 658 45.53 -49.60 17.89
C SER A 658 47.00 -50.02 17.68
N ALA A 659 47.89 -49.03 17.60
CA ALA A 659 49.37 -49.10 17.50
C ALA A 659 49.94 -49.53 16.10
N ASN A 660 51.13 -49.11 15.64
CA ASN A 660 52.09 -48.14 16.22
C ASN A 660 53.08 -47.54 15.16
N GLU A 661 54.15 -46.88 15.67
CA GLU A 661 55.37 -46.36 15.00
C GLU A 661 55.24 -44.92 14.44
N SER A 662 55.97 -43.87 14.86
CA SER A 662 57.36 -43.63 15.37
C SER A 662 58.40 -43.40 14.26
N ASN A 663 59.40 -42.52 14.37
CA ASN A 663 59.90 -41.75 15.52
C ASN A 663 60.66 -40.45 15.07
N GLU A 664 61.48 -39.86 15.95
CA GLU A 664 62.48 -38.79 15.73
C GLU A 664 61.98 -37.32 15.58
N SER A 665 62.83 -36.31 15.81
CA SER A 665 63.36 -35.82 17.12
C SER A 665 64.36 -34.66 16.91
N ASP A 666 64.22 -33.59 17.70
CA ASP A 666 65.23 -32.55 18.02
C ASP A 666 65.93 -31.76 16.88
N GLY A 667 66.57 -30.63 17.22
CA GLY A 667 67.43 -29.88 16.28
C GLY A 667 67.35 -28.35 16.33
N GLU A 668 68.22 -27.78 17.16
CA GLU A 668 68.77 -26.41 17.22
C GLU A 668 68.83 -25.58 15.89
N ARG A 669 68.75 -24.23 15.80
CA ARG A 669 69.01 -23.04 16.66
C ARG A 669 70.19 -22.22 16.10
N GLU A 670 69.99 -20.89 15.91
CA GLU A 670 71.02 -19.85 15.66
C GLU A 670 71.82 -19.99 14.30
N GLU A 671 72.44 -18.97 13.68
CA GLU A 671 72.50 -17.51 13.95
C GLU A 671 72.71 -16.64 12.67
N ARG A 672 72.54 -15.31 12.85
CA ARG A 672 73.29 -14.13 12.31
C ARG A 672 74.23 -14.24 11.08
N GLU A 673 74.52 -13.20 10.28
CA GLU A 673 73.97 -11.83 10.00
C GLU A 673 74.83 -11.20 8.85
N ILE A 674 74.70 -9.89 8.54
CA ILE A 674 75.82 -8.97 8.13
C ILE A 674 76.57 -9.30 6.79
N PHE A 675 76.77 -8.43 5.78
CA PHE A 675 76.94 -6.96 5.58
C PHE A 675 76.89 -6.67 4.04
N ARG A 676 76.82 -5.46 3.45
CA ARG A 676 76.39 -4.10 3.86
C ARG A 676 76.26 -3.18 2.60
N ARG A 677 75.42 -2.13 2.70
CA ARG A 677 75.67 -0.68 2.40
C ARG A 677 76.76 -0.27 1.36
N ARG A 678 76.64 0.81 0.55
CA ARG A 678 75.95 2.14 0.64
C ARG A 678 75.90 2.75 -0.79
N SER A 679 74.81 3.34 -1.29
CA SER A 679 74.31 4.74 -1.12
C SER A 679 75.22 5.90 -1.59
N SER A 680 74.82 6.61 -2.66
CA SER A 680 75.08 8.04 -3.02
C SER A 680 74.58 8.30 -4.47
N ARG A 681 74.19 9.50 -4.93
CA ARG A 681 74.06 10.85 -4.32
C ARG A 681 72.98 11.69 -5.07
N LYS A 682 72.62 12.84 -4.50
CA LYS A 682 71.66 13.85 -5.01
C LYS A 682 72.08 14.47 -6.37
N MET A 683 71.13 15.00 -7.16
CA MET A 683 71.20 16.41 -7.63
C MET A 683 69.87 17.00 -8.14
N SER A 684 69.91 18.16 -8.81
CA SER A 684 68.83 19.18 -8.81
C SER A 684 68.69 19.95 -10.14
N VAL A 685 67.55 20.62 -10.35
CA VAL A 685 67.34 21.87 -11.13
C VAL A 685 67.50 21.89 -12.68
N LYS A 686 66.37 22.21 -13.35
CA LYS A 686 66.16 23.02 -14.60
C LYS A 686 66.80 22.63 -15.95
N LYS A 687 66.09 23.09 -17.01
CA LYS A 687 66.50 23.32 -18.43
C LYS A 687 66.79 22.08 -19.30
N LEU A 688 66.82 22.14 -20.64
CA LEU A 688 66.03 22.86 -21.69
C LEU A 688 66.55 22.38 -23.07
N LYS A 689 65.76 22.55 -24.14
CA LYS A 689 66.05 22.26 -25.58
C LYS A 689 65.81 20.79 -25.98
N ARG A 690 64.90 20.41 -26.91
CA ARG A 690 64.16 21.08 -28.03
C ARG A 690 64.99 21.27 -29.32
N ARG A 691 64.31 21.11 -30.47
CA ARG A 691 64.73 21.26 -31.91
C ARG A 691 65.21 19.96 -32.58
N LYS A 692 65.03 19.76 -33.89
CA LYS A 692 64.38 20.54 -34.99
C LYS A 692 63.68 19.51 -35.94
N SER A 693 62.92 19.82 -36.99
CA SER A 693 62.59 21.04 -37.76
C SER A 693 61.06 21.18 -37.91
N GLY A 694 60.46 22.31 -38.30
CA GLY A 694 60.93 23.43 -39.13
C GLY A 694 60.40 23.25 -40.56
N PHE A 695 60.00 24.31 -41.27
CA PHE A 695 60.42 25.70 -41.09
C PHE A 695 59.30 26.65 -40.59
N GLU A 696 59.19 27.81 -41.24
CA GLU A 696 58.85 29.13 -40.71
C GLU A 696 58.00 29.92 -41.76
N TYR A 697 57.04 30.83 -41.50
CA TYR A 697 56.93 31.99 -40.56
C TYR A 697 57.49 33.32 -41.13
N GLN A 698 56.61 34.32 -41.37
CA GLN A 698 56.84 35.79 -41.54
C GLN A 698 55.48 36.54 -41.59
N ASP A 699 55.29 37.82 -41.19
CA ASP A 699 55.96 38.66 -40.18
C ASP A 699 55.16 39.97 -39.86
N ASP A 700 55.72 40.82 -38.98
CA ASP A 700 55.51 42.28 -38.82
C ASP A 700 54.32 42.86 -38.00
N GLU A 701 54.40 44.19 -37.79
CA GLU A 701 54.14 44.89 -36.52
C GLU A 701 52.98 45.93 -36.50
N PRO A 702 52.58 46.47 -35.31
CA PRO A 702 51.39 47.31 -35.17
C PRO A 702 51.66 48.83 -35.15
N ASN A 703 50.71 49.64 -35.69
CA ASN A 703 50.28 50.91 -35.05
C ASN A 703 49.11 51.64 -35.77
N ASN A 704 48.25 52.27 -34.94
CA ASN A 704 47.50 53.52 -35.17
C ASN A 704 46.48 53.72 -36.34
N ALA A 705 45.76 54.84 -36.18
CA ALA A 705 45.09 55.66 -37.20
C ALA A 705 43.69 55.28 -37.75
N PHE A 706 42.68 55.96 -37.18
CA PHE A 706 41.73 56.85 -37.87
C PHE A 706 40.82 56.36 -39.04
N VAL A 707 39.51 56.61 -38.85
CA VAL A 707 38.55 57.15 -39.86
C VAL A 707 38.14 56.24 -41.04
N ARG A 708 37.05 55.49 -40.82
CA ARG A 708 35.69 55.79 -41.34
C ARG A 708 34.66 54.94 -40.57
N ILE A 709 33.72 55.52 -39.82
CA ILE A 709 32.52 56.26 -40.28
C ILE A 709 31.60 55.29 -41.03
N ILE A 710 30.58 54.69 -40.40
CA ILE A 710 29.38 55.26 -39.73
C ILE A 710 28.42 55.90 -40.74
N GLU A 711 27.34 55.19 -41.03
CA GLU A 711 26.01 55.79 -41.19
C GLU A 711 24.93 54.76 -40.78
N ILE A 712 23.67 55.17 -40.68
CA ILE A 712 22.52 54.33 -40.29
C ILE A 712 22.59 53.71 -38.87
N SER A 713 22.59 54.54 -37.81
CA SER A 713 22.21 54.04 -36.46
C SER A 713 21.63 55.09 -35.48
N GLN A 714 21.98 56.37 -35.59
CA GLN A 714 21.62 57.34 -34.53
C GLN A 714 20.14 57.78 -34.47
N THR A 715 19.40 57.79 -35.58
CA THR A 715 18.00 58.27 -35.61
C THR A 715 17.00 57.40 -34.86
N LYS A 716 17.26 56.08 -34.71
CA LYS A 716 16.38 55.19 -33.92
C LYS A 716 16.64 55.27 -32.41
N LEU A 717 17.87 55.53 -31.99
CA LEU A 717 18.23 55.51 -30.57
C LEU A 717 17.66 56.73 -29.81
N MET A 718 17.70 57.92 -30.41
CA MET A 718 17.25 59.16 -29.75
C MET A 718 15.72 59.20 -29.53
N MET A 719 14.94 58.65 -30.47
CA MET A 719 13.49 58.47 -30.31
C MET A 719 13.12 57.51 -29.16
N PHE A 720 13.90 56.44 -28.97
CA PHE A 720 13.69 55.51 -27.84
C PHE A 720 14.06 56.16 -26.50
N TYR A 721 15.15 56.92 -26.46
CA TYR A 721 15.64 57.57 -25.24
C TYR A 721 14.69 58.66 -24.71
N LEU A 722 14.09 59.46 -25.61
CA LEU A 722 13.11 60.50 -25.24
C LEU A 722 11.80 59.89 -24.73
N LYS A 723 11.30 58.82 -25.37
CA LYS A 723 10.01 58.20 -25.01
C LYS A 723 10.00 57.55 -23.62
N ASN A 724 11.14 57.11 -23.08
CA ASN A 724 11.23 56.54 -21.73
C ASN A 724 11.34 57.59 -20.61
N LYS A 725 11.76 58.83 -20.90
CA LYS A 725 12.13 59.79 -19.84
C LYS A 725 10.93 60.31 -19.04
N GLN A 726 9.75 60.45 -19.67
CA GLN A 726 8.52 60.86 -18.97
C GLN A 726 7.95 59.75 -18.07
N THR A 727 7.95 58.50 -18.52
CA THR A 727 7.41 57.35 -17.76
C THR A 727 8.17 57.08 -16.47
N ILE A 728 9.50 57.25 -16.49
CA ILE A 728 10.36 57.02 -15.32
C ILE A 728 10.13 58.10 -14.25
N PHE A 729 9.98 59.37 -14.63
CA PHE A 729 9.93 60.49 -13.67
C PHE A 729 8.67 60.51 -12.80
N LEU A 730 7.52 59.99 -13.27
CA LEU A 730 6.31 59.84 -12.43
C LEU A 730 6.29 58.54 -11.59
N ALA A 731 7.06 57.52 -11.97
CA ALA A 731 7.03 56.22 -11.29
C ALA A 731 7.92 56.16 -10.04
N VAL A 732 9.06 56.87 -10.04
CA VAL A 732 10.07 56.79 -8.97
C VAL A 732 9.55 57.18 -7.57
N PRO A 733 8.79 58.28 -7.35
CA PRO A 733 8.29 58.63 -6.02
C PRO A 733 7.42 57.52 -5.44
N ASN A 734 6.46 57.04 -6.24
CA ASN A 734 5.51 55.99 -5.92
C ASN A 734 6.15 54.61 -5.62
N PHE A 735 7.40 54.39 -6.04
CA PHE A 735 8.16 53.17 -5.75
C PHE A 735 9.00 53.33 -4.48
N MET A 736 9.77 54.42 -4.37
CA MET A 736 10.61 54.72 -3.21
C MET A 736 9.79 54.83 -1.92
N GLU A 737 8.64 55.50 -1.97
CA GLU A 737 7.70 55.63 -0.85
C GLU A 737 7.21 54.25 -0.36
N LYS A 738 6.84 53.35 -1.28
CA LYS A 738 6.37 52.00 -0.92
C LYS A 738 7.49 51.11 -0.38
N VAL A 739 8.70 51.24 -0.90
CA VAL A 739 9.89 50.56 -0.35
C VAL A 739 10.21 51.09 1.05
N LEU A 740 10.14 52.40 1.26
CA LEU A 740 10.37 53.03 2.57
C LEU A 740 9.31 52.60 3.59
N ILE A 741 8.03 52.58 3.21
CA ILE A 741 6.93 52.09 4.06
C ILE A 741 7.13 50.60 4.42
N LEU A 742 7.48 49.74 3.47
CA LEU A 742 7.79 48.34 3.78
C LEU A 742 9.02 48.20 4.69
N ALA A 743 10.08 49.00 4.48
CA ALA A 743 11.26 48.99 5.34
C ALA A 743 10.94 49.45 6.77
N VAL A 744 10.15 50.51 6.93
CA VAL A 744 9.68 50.99 8.24
C VAL A 744 8.82 49.93 8.92
N ILE A 745 7.82 49.35 8.24
CA ILE A 745 6.97 48.28 8.80
C ILE A 745 7.81 47.08 9.22
N TYR A 746 8.77 46.64 8.38
CA TYR A 746 9.61 45.49 8.69
C TYR A 746 10.58 45.77 9.84
N CYS A 747 11.17 46.95 9.91
CA CYS A 747 12.00 47.37 11.04
C CYS A 747 11.18 47.52 12.33
N SER A 748 9.99 48.12 12.28
CA SER A 748 9.08 48.22 13.45
C SER A 748 8.62 46.84 13.93
N TRP A 749 8.32 45.91 13.02
CA TRP A 749 7.99 44.52 13.36
C TRP A 749 9.21 43.78 13.95
N LEU A 750 10.39 43.93 13.36
CA LEU A 750 11.63 43.33 13.88
C LEU A 750 11.98 43.88 15.27
N ILE A 751 11.85 45.19 15.49
CA ILE A 751 12.03 45.83 16.80
C ILE A 751 10.97 45.33 17.80
N PHE A 752 9.70 45.18 17.37
CA PHE A 752 8.65 44.62 18.21
C PHE A 752 8.97 43.17 18.62
N VAL A 753 9.38 42.32 17.68
CA VAL A 753 9.75 40.92 17.91
C VAL A 753 10.99 40.81 18.80
N LEU A 754 12.06 41.55 18.53
CA LEU A 754 13.26 41.57 19.37
C LEU A 754 12.95 42.04 20.79
N ARG A 755 12.15 43.11 20.93
CA ARG A 755 11.68 43.60 22.24
C ARG A 755 10.86 42.54 22.99
N ASP A 756 10.00 41.81 22.31
CA ASP A 756 9.13 40.81 22.94
C ASP A 756 9.89 39.52 23.31
N ILE A 757 10.85 39.08 22.48
CA ILE A 757 11.82 38.02 22.81
C ILE A 757 12.59 38.40 24.07
N ILE A 758 13.25 39.58 24.07
CA ILE A 758 14.05 40.08 25.21
C ILE A 758 13.19 40.20 26.47
N ARG A 759 11.95 40.68 26.35
CA ARG A 759 11.01 40.82 27.48
C ARG A 759 10.49 39.47 28.00
N SER A 760 10.39 38.45 27.16
CA SER A 760 9.81 37.15 27.53
C SER A 760 10.70 36.30 28.45
N LYS A 761 12.02 36.53 28.49
CA LYS A 761 13.04 35.71 29.18
C LYS A 761 13.11 34.22 28.80
N GLU A 762 12.14 33.65 28.10
CA GLU A 762 12.18 32.26 27.60
C GLU A 762 13.14 32.12 26.40
N TYR A 763 14.31 31.52 26.63
CA TYR A 763 15.34 31.24 25.61
C TYR A 763 14.77 30.54 24.36
N TYR A 764 13.81 29.63 24.54
CA TYR A 764 13.17 28.87 23.45
C TYR A 764 12.37 29.75 22.46
N ASN A 765 11.94 30.96 22.85
CA ASN A 765 11.32 31.92 21.91
C ASN A 765 12.33 32.41 20.87
N LEU A 766 13.58 32.65 21.27
CA LEU A 766 14.66 33.03 20.34
C LEU A 766 14.97 31.90 19.36
N ILE A 767 14.99 30.63 19.82
CA ILE A 767 15.15 29.47 18.93
C ILE A 767 13.99 29.39 17.94
N SER A 768 12.74 29.57 18.41
CA SER A 768 11.54 29.56 17.56
C SER A 768 11.65 30.61 16.43
N GLY A 769 12.12 31.83 16.76
CA GLY A 769 12.38 32.89 15.78
C GLY A 769 13.52 32.57 14.80
N ALA A 770 14.61 31.95 15.28
CA ALA A 770 15.68 31.45 14.42
C ALA A 770 15.19 30.31 13.48
N GLY A 771 14.23 29.50 13.94
CA GLY A 771 13.52 28.49 13.15
C GLY A 771 12.83 29.07 11.92
N ILE A 772 12.15 30.22 12.05
CA ILE A 772 11.53 30.92 10.91
C ILE A 772 12.58 31.22 9.82
N LEU A 773 13.74 31.75 10.21
CA LEU A 773 14.84 32.04 9.28
C LEU A 773 15.44 30.76 8.68
N PHE A 774 15.57 29.70 9.48
CA PHE A 774 16.06 28.40 9.03
C PHE A 774 15.14 27.74 8.00
N PHE A 775 13.82 27.72 8.22
CA PHE A 775 12.85 27.15 7.28
C PHE A 775 12.69 27.97 6.00
N VAL A 776 12.88 29.29 6.04
CA VAL A 776 13.00 30.12 4.84
C VAL A 776 14.31 29.83 4.10
N LEU A 777 15.44 29.73 4.81
CA LEU A 777 16.75 29.45 4.21
C LEU A 777 16.79 28.08 3.54
N ILE A 778 16.29 27.03 4.20
CA ILE A 778 16.27 25.66 3.63
C ILE A 778 15.35 25.60 2.40
N SER A 779 14.21 26.29 2.43
CA SER A 779 13.30 26.39 1.28
C SER A 779 13.92 27.13 0.09
N TYR A 780 14.70 28.18 0.34
CA TYR A 780 15.45 28.89 -0.69
C TYR A 780 16.58 28.03 -1.28
N ILE A 781 17.29 27.26 -0.46
CA ILE A 781 18.36 26.34 -0.90
C ILE A 781 17.81 25.21 -1.78
N PHE A 782 16.63 24.66 -1.48
CA PHE A 782 15.98 23.61 -2.28
C PHE A 782 15.05 24.15 -3.39
N SER A 783 14.94 25.47 -3.53
CA SER A 783 14.13 26.15 -4.55
C SER A 783 14.47 25.68 -5.97
N TYR A 784 13.43 25.47 -6.79
CA TYR A 784 13.59 25.06 -8.18
C TYR A 784 14.33 26.11 -9.05
N ASN A 785 14.12 27.40 -8.77
CA ASN A 785 14.82 28.51 -9.44
C ASN A 785 15.00 29.69 -8.46
N PRO A 786 16.08 29.72 -7.64
CA PRO A 786 16.27 30.75 -6.62
C PRO A 786 16.42 32.19 -7.16
N VAL A 787 16.59 32.37 -8.48
CA VAL A 787 16.72 33.70 -9.12
C VAL A 787 15.35 34.35 -9.35
N LYS A 788 14.35 33.54 -9.75
CA LYS A 788 12.97 34.03 -10.03
C LYS A 788 12.11 34.12 -8.76
N VAL A 789 12.67 33.92 -7.56
CA VAL A 789 11.96 34.04 -6.28
C VAL A 789 11.45 35.47 -6.06
N ASN A 790 10.14 35.63 -6.16
CA ASN A 790 9.47 36.87 -5.77
C ASN A 790 9.31 36.89 -4.25
N TRP A 791 10.09 37.74 -3.58
CA TRP A 791 10.07 37.87 -2.12
C TRP A 791 8.78 38.51 -1.57
N ARG A 792 7.93 39.15 -2.39
CA ARG A 792 6.69 39.78 -1.91
C ARG A 792 5.70 38.74 -1.32
N PRO A 793 5.31 37.66 -2.03
CA PRO A 793 4.54 36.57 -1.42
C PRO A 793 5.21 35.97 -0.16
N VAL A 794 6.52 35.75 -0.19
CA VAL A 794 7.25 35.11 0.92
C VAL A 794 7.17 35.95 2.19
N LEU A 795 7.53 37.24 2.10
CA LEU A 795 7.53 38.16 3.23
C LEU A 795 6.11 38.48 3.72
N TRP A 796 5.15 38.67 2.81
CA TRP A 796 3.76 38.93 3.22
C TRP A 796 3.06 37.71 3.82
N GLY A 797 3.34 36.48 3.36
CA GLY A 797 2.78 35.29 4.01
C GLY A 797 3.30 35.11 5.43
N ILE A 798 4.61 35.36 5.66
CA ILE A 798 5.21 35.36 6.99
C ILE A 798 4.63 36.49 7.86
N ALA A 799 4.43 37.69 7.31
CA ALA A 799 3.82 38.80 8.03
C ALA A 799 2.35 38.51 8.40
N LEU A 800 1.55 37.94 7.49
CA LEU A 800 0.14 37.62 7.73
C LEU A 800 -0.03 36.60 8.86
N GLN A 801 0.71 35.49 8.85
CA GLN A 801 0.65 34.52 9.96
C GLN A 801 1.13 35.13 11.29
N ALA A 802 2.14 36.02 11.27
CA ALA A 802 2.64 36.66 12.49
C ALA A 802 1.66 37.70 13.05
N ILE A 803 1.02 38.51 12.19
CA ILE A 803 -0.03 39.45 12.57
C ILE A 803 -1.23 38.69 13.19
N PHE A 804 -1.65 37.60 12.56
CA PHE A 804 -2.75 36.76 13.04
C PHE A 804 -2.41 36.06 14.37
N ALA A 805 -1.18 35.53 14.50
CA ALA A 805 -0.70 34.95 15.75
C ALA A 805 -0.59 35.97 16.89
N VAL A 806 -0.13 37.20 16.63
CA VAL A 806 -0.15 38.28 17.63
C VAL A 806 -1.59 38.63 18.02
N LEU A 807 -2.50 38.75 17.04
CA LEU A 807 -3.90 39.05 17.31
C LEU A 807 -4.55 38.00 18.22
N ILE A 808 -4.37 36.71 17.92
CA ILE A 808 -5.03 35.61 18.64
C ILE A 808 -4.27 35.17 19.90
N LEU A 809 -2.98 34.87 19.81
CA LEU A 809 -2.22 34.30 20.94
C LEU A 809 -1.79 35.38 21.93
N ARG A 810 -1.35 36.55 21.45
CA ARG A 810 -0.82 37.62 22.31
C ARG A 810 -1.92 38.43 22.98
N THR A 811 -2.91 38.94 22.24
CA THR A 811 -3.94 39.80 22.85
C THR A 811 -4.86 39.01 23.80
N SER A 812 -5.47 39.70 24.76
CA SER A 812 -6.47 39.12 25.66
C SER A 812 -7.82 38.94 24.95
N ALA A 813 -8.23 39.92 24.15
CA ALA A 813 -9.47 39.90 23.37
C ALA A 813 -9.46 38.77 22.34
N GLY A 814 -8.46 38.71 21.45
CA GLY A 814 -8.38 37.69 20.40
C GLY A 814 -8.23 36.27 20.93
N TYR A 815 -7.57 36.08 22.09
CA TYR A 815 -7.53 34.79 22.76
C TYR A 815 -8.93 34.37 23.25
N LYS A 816 -9.64 35.24 23.98
CA LYS A 816 -11.02 34.98 24.40
C LYS A 816 -11.97 34.77 23.21
N THR A 817 -11.73 35.46 22.08
CA THR A 817 -12.50 35.25 20.84
C THR A 817 -12.26 33.87 20.24
N ILE A 818 -11.00 33.43 20.08
CA ILE A 818 -10.73 32.10 19.50
C ILE A 818 -11.17 30.98 20.44
N GLU A 819 -11.07 31.18 21.76
CA GLU A 819 -11.54 30.27 22.81
C GLU A 819 -13.07 30.14 22.82
N TRP A 820 -13.79 31.26 22.67
CA TRP A 820 -15.25 31.25 22.48
C TRP A 820 -15.67 30.53 21.19
N ILE A 821 -14.98 30.80 20.06
CA ILE A 821 -15.24 30.09 18.80
C ILE A 821 -14.97 28.59 18.96
N ALA A 822 -13.84 28.21 19.58
CA ALA A 822 -13.48 26.83 19.86
C ALA A 822 -14.51 26.11 20.74
N GLY A 823 -15.01 26.76 21.79
CA GLY A 823 -16.08 26.23 22.63
C GLY A 823 -17.42 26.07 21.89
N LYS A 824 -17.72 26.94 20.91
CA LYS A 824 -18.87 26.77 20.02
C LYS A 824 -18.67 25.64 18.99
N ILE A 825 -17.45 25.42 18.50
CA ILE A 825 -17.11 24.27 17.65
C ILE A 825 -17.19 22.95 18.43
N GLN A 826 -16.75 22.93 19.69
CA GLN A 826 -16.91 21.77 20.58
C GLN A 826 -18.39 21.44 20.79
N ALA A 827 -19.19 22.41 21.24
CA ALA A 827 -20.63 22.25 21.41
C ALA A 827 -21.36 21.91 20.08
N PHE A 828 -20.77 22.24 18.92
CA PHE A 828 -21.27 21.83 17.61
C PHE A 828 -20.95 20.36 17.32
N ILE A 829 -19.70 19.92 17.56
CA ILE A 829 -19.26 18.51 17.50
C ILE A 829 -20.17 17.64 18.37
N ASP A 830 -20.52 18.10 19.58
CA ASP A 830 -21.24 17.29 20.55
C ASP A 830 -22.67 16.91 20.11
N ASN A 831 -23.28 17.63 19.16
CA ASN A 831 -24.55 17.22 18.54
C ASN A 831 -24.42 15.91 17.75
N THR A 832 -23.24 15.65 17.18
CA THR A 832 -22.94 14.41 16.45
C THR A 832 -23.17 13.19 17.33
N ASN A 833 -22.90 13.29 18.64
CA ASN A 833 -23.03 12.19 19.59
C ASN A 833 -24.46 11.61 19.62
N ALA A 834 -25.49 12.40 19.33
CA ALA A 834 -26.86 11.91 19.20
C ALA A 834 -27.04 11.03 17.95
N GLY A 835 -26.51 11.46 16.80
CA GLY A 835 -26.50 10.67 15.57
C GLY A 835 -25.66 9.40 15.68
N SER A 836 -24.47 9.48 16.28
CA SER A 836 -23.61 8.33 16.49
C SER A 836 -24.26 7.27 17.39
N LYS A 837 -24.86 7.67 18.52
CA LYS A 837 -25.59 6.74 19.40
C LYS A 837 -26.81 6.11 18.72
N PHE A 838 -27.51 6.86 17.87
CA PHE A 838 -28.63 6.33 17.09
C PHE A 838 -28.19 5.29 16.04
N VAL A 839 -27.07 5.51 15.36
CA VAL A 839 -26.59 4.62 14.28
C VAL A 839 -25.83 3.39 14.81
N PHE A 840 -25.05 3.55 15.89
CA PHE A 840 -24.12 2.50 16.38
C PHE A 840 -24.48 1.91 17.75
N GLY A 841 -25.50 2.43 18.44
CA GLY A 841 -25.87 1.98 19.78
C GLY A 841 -24.71 2.09 20.76
N ASP A 842 -24.52 1.06 21.60
CA ASP A 842 -23.51 1.05 22.66
C ASP A 842 -22.06 1.00 22.13
N LEU A 843 -21.85 0.57 20.87
CA LEU A 843 -20.52 0.58 20.23
C LEU A 843 -19.90 1.98 20.17
N TYR A 844 -20.73 3.04 20.21
CA TYR A 844 -20.29 4.43 20.36
C TYR A 844 -19.34 4.65 21.53
N TYR A 845 -19.53 3.95 22.66
CA TYR A 845 -18.69 4.11 23.86
C TYR A 845 -17.36 3.34 23.76
N ASN A 846 -17.36 2.19 23.09
CA ASN A 846 -16.24 1.25 23.13
C ASN A 846 -15.16 1.53 22.08
N HIS A 847 -15.51 2.09 20.91
CA HIS A 847 -14.58 2.19 19.77
C HIS A 847 -14.42 3.65 19.28
N LEU A 848 -13.48 4.37 19.91
CA LEU A 848 -13.30 5.82 19.77
C LEU A 848 -13.17 6.31 18.31
N ILE A 849 -12.32 5.67 17.48
CA ILE A 849 -12.08 6.16 16.13
C ILE A 849 -13.27 5.79 15.22
N ALA A 850 -13.68 4.53 15.23
CA ALA A 850 -14.79 4.02 14.41
C ALA A 850 -16.13 4.74 14.62
N PHE A 851 -16.59 4.89 15.87
CA PHE A 851 -17.99 5.29 16.14
C PHE A 851 -18.16 6.65 16.83
N LYS A 852 -17.08 7.29 17.28
CA LYS A 852 -17.11 8.68 17.75
C LYS A 852 -16.51 9.65 16.73
N VAL A 853 -15.31 9.38 16.22
CA VAL A 853 -14.60 10.28 15.28
C VAL A 853 -15.22 10.31 13.88
N MET A 854 -15.49 9.16 13.27
CA MET A 854 -15.92 9.14 11.85
C MET A 854 -17.27 9.81 11.58
N PRO A 855 -18.30 9.68 12.46
CA PRO A 855 -19.54 10.43 12.29
C PRO A 855 -19.36 11.94 12.34
N VAL A 856 -18.35 12.45 13.06
CA VAL A 856 -18.03 13.89 13.10
C VAL A 856 -17.52 14.36 11.74
N ILE A 857 -16.74 13.53 11.04
CA ILE A 857 -16.28 13.80 9.67
C ILE A 857 -17.48 13.87 8.70
N VAL A 858 -18.42 12.93 8.80
CA VAL A 858 -19.65 12.90 8.00
C VAL A 858 -20.54 14.11 8.27
N PHE A 859 -20.74 14.45 9.55
CA PHE A 859 -21.53 15.60 9.98
C PHE A 859 -20.93 16.93 9.49
N PHE A 860 -19.63 17.15 9.66
CA PHE A 860 -18.98 18.36 9.16
C PHE A 860 -19.02 18.47 7.64
N SER A 861 -18.78 17.38 6.89
CA SER A 861 -18.85 17.43 5.42
C SER A 861 -20.27 17.74 4.94
N THR A 862 -21.29 17.14 5.57
CA THR A 862 -22.71 17.49 5.39
C THR A 862 -22.95 18.99 5.61
N CYS A 863 -22.43 19.56 6.70
CA CYS A 863 -22.59 20.97 7.03
C CYS A 863 -21.78 21.91 6.11
N ILE A 864 -20.58 21.51 5.68
CA ILE A 864 -19.77 22.22 4.67
C ILE A 864 -20.54 22.29 3.35
N SER A 865 -21.14 21.19 2.90
CA SER A 865 -21.97 21.15 1.68
C SER A 865 -23.22 22.02 1.78
N ILE A 866 -23.87 22.08 2.95
CA ILE A 866 -24.96 23.04 3.22
C ILE A 866 -24.46 24.48 3.13
N LEU A 867 -23.37 24.84 3.82
CA LEU A 867 -22.82 26.20 3.83
C LEU A 867 -22.30 26.64 2.45
N TYR A 868 -21.83 25.70 1.63
CA TYR A 868 -21.46 25.92 0.23
C TYR A 868 -22.70 26.11 -0.66
N TYR A 869 -23.76 25.31 -0.49
CA TYR A 869 -25.01 25.52 -1.23
C TYR A 869 -25.67 26.88 -0.91
N LEU A 870 -25.63 27.29 0.37
CA LEU A 870 -26.17 28.58 0.84
C LEU A 870 -25.33 29.79 0.40
N GLY A 871 -24.11 29.61 -0.09
CA GLY A 871 -23.19 30.69 -0.47
C GLY A 871 -22.37 31.28 0.69
N ILE A 872 -22.62 30.84 1.93
CA ILE A 872 -22.00 31.38 3.15
C ILE A 872 -20.50 31.08 3.16
N LEU A 873 -20.12 29.85 2.80
CA LEU A 873 -18.72 29.42 2.80
C LEU A 873 -17.89 30.16 1.72
N GLN A 874 -18.50 30.44 0.56
CA GLN A 874 -17.88 31.23 -0.50
C GLN A 874 -17.59 32.67 -0.07
N ILE A 875 -18.44 33.30 0.76
CA ILE A 875 -18.18 34.66 1.28
C ILE A 875 -16.91 34.67 2.12
N GLY A 876 -16.76 33.72 3.05
CA GLY A 876 -15.55 33.58 3.87
C GLY A 876 -14.29 33.31 3.04
N ILE A 877 -14.36 32.36 2.10
CA ILE A 877 -13.25 32.01 1.20
C ILE A 877 -12.85 33.20 0.33
N LYS A 878 -13.81 33.90 -0.29
CA LYS A 878 -13.53 35.09 -1.13
C LYS A 878 -12.93 36.24 -0.32
N ALA A 879 -13.39 36.48 0.90
CA ALA A 879 -12.84 37.52 1.77
C ALA A 879 -11.37 37.27 2.14
N VAL A 880 -11.03 36.04 2.57
CA VAL A 880 -9.64 35.66 2.88
C VAL A 880 -8.78 35.67 1.62
N ALA A 881 -9.26 35.10 0.51
CA ALA A 881 -8.56 35.08 -0.76
C ALA A 881 -8.22 36.49 -1.27
N TYR A 882 -9.15 37.45 -1.14
CA TYR A 882 -8.92 38.85 -1.52
C TYR A 882 -7.81 39.50 -0.69
N VAL A 883 -7.78 39.29 0.62
CA VAL A 883 -6.71 39.80 1.50
C VAL A 883 -5.35 39.23 1.09
N MET A 884 -5.27 37.92 0.85
CA MET A 884 -4.04 37.25 0.39
C MET A 884 -3.61 37.77 -0.98
N GLN A 885 -4.52 37.82 -1.96
CA GLN A 885 -4.24 38.30 -3.32
C GLN A 885 -3.74 39.76 -3.32
N LYS A 886 -4.39 40.64 -2.56
CA LYS A 886 -4.05 42.08 -2.50
C LYS A 886 -2.68 42.33 -1.84
N THR A 887 -2.36 41.58 -0.79
CA THR A 887 -1.08 41.71 -0.06
C THR A 887 0.06 40.99 -0.78
N MET A 888 -0.08 39.69 -1.05
CA MET A 888 0.97 38.81 -1.59
C MET A 888 1.20 39.03 -3.10
N GLY A 889 0.16 39.35 -3.87
CA GLY A 889 0.25 39.55 -5.33
C GLY A 889 0.20 38.27 -6.19
N THR A 890 -0.19 37.17 -5.56
CA THR A 890 -0.55 35.85 -6.15
C THR A 890 -1.75 35.94 -7.08
N THR A 891 -2.07 34.87 -7.81
CA THR A 891 -3.23 34.86 -8.72
C THR A 891 -4.52 34.46 -8.02
N THR A 892 -5.66 34.67 -8.68
CA THR A 892 -6.98 34.41 -8.09
C THR A 892 -7.13 32.94 -7.72
N GLY A 893 -6.78 32.02 -8.63
CA GLY A 893 -6.84 30.58 -8.39
C GLY A 893 -6.01 30.11 -7.20
N GLU A 894 -4.76 30.59 -7.06
CA GLU A 894 -3.91 30.27 -5.91
C GLU A 894 -4.47 30.79 -4.58
N SER A 895 -4.89 32.05 -4.57
CA SER A 895 -5.34 32.73 -3.35
C SER A 895 -6.68 32.17 -2.87
N LEU A 896 -7.57 31.85 -3.82
CA LEU A 896 -8.83 31.15 -3.57
C LEU A 896 -8.59 29.73 -3.04
N THR A 897 -7.64 29.01 -3.62
CA THR A 897 -7.27 27.65 -3.18
C THR A 897 -6.71 27.66 -1.76
N ALA A 898 -5.77 28.55 -1.45
CA ALA A 898 -5.20 28.64 -0.10
C ALA A 898 -6.26 29.02 0.94
N ALA A 899 -7.18 29.94 0.62
CA ALA A 899 -8.30 30.30 1.49
C ALA A 899 -9.33 29.17 1.65
N ALA A 900 -9.63 28.41 0.60
CA ALA A 900 -10.55 27.27 0.64
C ALA A 900 -9.99 26.12 1.50
N ASN A 901 -8.69 25.84 1.37
CA ASN A 901 -7.98 24.80 2.13
C ASN A 901 -8.03 24.99 3.66
N ILE A 902 -8.40 26.17 4.18
CA ILE A 902 -8.64 26.40 5.63
C ILE A 902 -9.85 25.59 6.14
N PHE A 903 -10.84 25.37 5.28
CA PHE A 903 -12.15 24.80 5.62
C PHE A 903 -12.43 23.47 4.91
N ILE A 904 -11.97 23.34 3.67
CA ILE A 904 -12.29 22.28 2.70
C ILE A 904 -11.03 21.46 2.44
N GLY A 905 -11.16 20.14 2.22
CA GLY A 905 -10.02 19.22 2.14
C GLY A 905 -9.22 19.27 0.83
N GLN A 906 -7.99 18.76 0.89
CA GLN A 906 -7.06 18.66 -0.26
C GLN A 906 -7.61 17.95 -1.50
N THR A 907 -8.63 17.09 -1.33
CA THR A 907 -9.35 16.35 -2.38
C THR A 907 -10.58 17.10 -2.91
N GLU A 908 -11.11 18.04 -2.14
CA GLU A 908 -12.34 18.78 -2.44
C GLU A 908 -12.03 20.14 -3.10
N VAL A 909 -11.01 20.87 -2.64
CA VAL A 909 -10.63 22.19 -3.19
C VAL A 909 -10.28 22.16 -4.69
N PRO A 910 -9.61 21.14 -5.25
CA PRO A 910 -9.39 21.04 -6.71
C PRO A 910 -10.68 21.07 -7.55
N LEU A 911 -11.84 20.69 -7.00
CA LEU A 911 -13.13 20.76 -7.69
C LEU A 911 -13.55 22.22 -7.92
N ILE A 912 -13.29 23.10 -6.93
CA ILE A 912 -13.64 24.54 -6.96
C ILE A 912 -12.87 25.26 -8.09
N ILE A 913 -11.62 24.89 -8.31
CA ILE A 913 -10.75 25.50 -9.33
C ILE A 913 -10.65 24.65 -10.63
N LYS A 914 -11.52 23.65 -10.80
CA LYS A 914 -11.48 22.72 -11.96
C LYS A 914 -11.33 23.44 -13.32
N PRO A 915 -12.02 24.55 -13.63
CA PRO A 915 -11.85 25.26 -14.91
C PRO A 915 -10.45 25.83 -15.15
N LEU A 916 -9.67 26.08 -14.08
CA LEU A 916 -8.34 26.68 -14.15
C LEU A 916 -7.22 25.65 -14.31
N LEU A 917 -7.43 24.39 -13.89
CA LEU A 917 -6.36 23.37 -13.78
C LEU A 917 -5.64 23.06 -15.11
N GLU A 918 -6.33 23.13 -16.26
CA GLU A 918 -5.68 22.95 -17.57
C GLU A 918 -4.80 24.16 -17.98
N HIS A 919 -5.01 25.34 -17.39
CA HIS A 919 -4.38 26.60 -17.79
C HIS A 919 -3.35 27.14 -16.78
N MET A 920 -3.38 26.66 -15.54
CA MET A 920 -2.46 27.05 -14.47
C MET A 920 -1.00 26.66 -14.75
N THR A 921 -0.06 27.50 -14.32
CA THR A 921 1.39 27.26 -14.43
C THR A 921 1.86 26.13 -13.49
N ARG A 922 3.09 25.64 -13.67
CA ARG A 922 3.70 24.65 -12.75
C ARG A 922 3.83 25.21 -11.32
N SER A 923 4.04 26.51 -11.16
CA SER A 923 4.09 27.17 -9.83
C SER A 923 2.71 27.31 -9.22
N GLU A 924 1.70 27.68 -10.01
CA GLU A 924 0.30 27.75 -9.53
C GLU A 924 -0.21 26.38 -9.09
N LEU A 925 0.05 25.31 -9.87
CA LEU A 925 -0.31 23.95 -9.49
C LEU A 925 0.48 23.46 -8.26
N HIS A 926 1.74 23.88 -8.09
CA HIS A 926 2.52 23.60 -6.88
C HIS A 926 1.92 24.29 -5.65
N SER A 927 1.44 25.53 -5.77
CA SER A 927 0.72 26.25 -4.70
C SER A 927 -0.60 25.61 -4.34
N VAL A 928 -1.35 25.09 -5.32
CA VAL A 928 -2.60 24.33 -5.08
C VAL A 928 -2.32 23.10 -4.21
N MET A 929 -1.35 22.28 -4.60
CA MET A 929 -1.01 21.06 -3.87
C MET A 929 -0.37 21.36 -2.51
N THR A 930 0.53 22.35 -2.43
CA THR A 930 1.14 22.79 -1.15
C THR A 930 0.09 23.32 -0.18
N GLY A 931 -0.91 24.06 -0.68
CA GLY A 931 -2.06 24.51 0.12
C GLY A 931 -2.80 23.35 0.77
N GLY A 932 -3.17 22.33 -0.02
CA GLY A 932 -3.86 21.14 0.48
C GLY A 932 -3.04 20.30 1.45
N PHE A 933 -1.72 20.19 1.25
CA PHE A 933 -0.85 19.48 2.20
C PHE A 933 -0.59 20.28 3.49
N ALA A 934 -0.56 21.61 3.45
CA ALA A 934 -0.23 22.46 4.59
C ALA A 934 -1.38 22.64 5.60
N THR A 935 -2.63 22.37 5.21
CA THR A 935 -3.82 22.54 6.06
C THR A 935 -4.50 21.21 6.36
N ILE A 936 -5.52 21.27 7.21
CA ILE A 936 -6.45 20.18 7.49
C ILE A 936 -7.87 20.60 7.07
N ALA A 937 -8.69 19.65 6.61
CA ALA A 937 -10.10 19.91 6.34
C ALA A 937 -10.87 20.18 7.64
N GLY A 938 -11.89 21.04 7.60
CA GLY A 938 -12.79 21.24 8.74
C GLY A 938 -13.50 19.95 9.16
N SER A 939 -13.71 19.03 8.22
CA SER A 939 -14.26 17.69 8.46
C SER A 939 -13.36 16.80 9.33
N VAL A 940 -12.04 16.81 9.15
CA VAL A 940 -11.11 16.08 10.02
C VAL A 940 -10.70 16.87 11.26
N MET A 941 -10.86 18.20 11.28
CA MET A 941 -10.56 19.03 12.46
C MET A 941 -11.34 18.56 13.70
N GLY A 942 -12.62 18.21 13.55
CA GLY A 942 -13.42 17.65 14.63
C GLY A 942 -12.94 16.28 15.14
N ALA A 943 -12.24 15.50 14.32
CA ALA A 943 -11.64 14.23 14.73
C ALA A 943 -10.50 14.46 15.73
N TYR A 944 -9.57 15.38 15.42
CA TYR A 944 -8.43 15.66 16.30
C TYR A 944 -8.88 16.34 17.60
N ILE A 945 -9.91 17.20 17.54
CA ILE A 945 -10.56 17.76 18.74
C ILE A 945 -11.16 16.63 19.61
N THR A 946 -11.75 15.60 19.00
CA THR A 946 -12.27 14.42 19.71
C THR A 946 -11.16 13.57 20.36
N PHE A 947 -9.91 13.65 19.88
CA PHE A 947 -8.72 13.13 20.55
C PHE A 947 -8.18 14.04 21.68
N GLY A 948 -8.88 15.11 22.05
CA GLY A 948 -8.46 16.05 23.10
C GLY A 948 -7.47 17.11 22.63
N VAL A 949 -7.22 17.25 21.32
CA VAL A 949 -6.34 18.31 20.79
C VAL A 949 -7.01 19.67 20.96
N PRO A 950 -6.36 20.69 21.55
CA PRO A 950 -6.98 21.99 21.82
C PRO A 950 -7.53 22.68 20.56
N ALA A 951 -8.85 22.81 20.50
CA ALA A 951 -9.58 23.34 19.33
C ALA A 951 -9.19 24.79 18.97
N ASN A 952 -8.81 25.61 19.96
CA ASN A 952 -8.32 26.98 19.76
C ASN A 952 -6.99 27.02 18.97
N HIS A 953 -6.05 26.15 19.30
CA HIS A 953 -4.77 26.02 18.59
C HIS A 953 -4.94 25.38 17.23
N LEU A 954 -5.75 24.33 17.13
CA LEU A 954 -5.98 23.62 15.87
C LEU A 954 -6.67 24.51 14.81
N LEU A 955 -7.68 25.28 15.22
CA LEU A 955 -8.36 26.25 14.35
C LEU A 955 -7.41 27.36 13.89
N SER A 956 -6.66 27.97 14.81
CA SER A 956 -5.71 29.04 14.46
C SER A 956 -4.54 28.54 13.62
N ALA A 957 -4.10 27.29 13.81
CA ALA A 957 -3.10 26.63 12.96
C ALA A 957 -3.58 26.52 11.50
N SER A 958 -4.81 26.03 11.25
CA SER A 958 -5.34 25.92 9.88
C SER A 958 -5.38 27.27 9.16
N VAL A 959 -5.83 28.34 9.83
CA VAL A 959 -5.86 29.69 9.25
C VAL A 959 -4.45 30.25 9.00
N MET A 960 -3.47 29.96 9.88
CA MET A 960 -2.07 30.36 9.68
C MET A 960 -1.37 29.57 8.56
N SER A 961 -1.76 28.31 8.34
CA SER A 961 -1.17 27.47 7.31
C SER A 961 -1.44 27.96 5.89
N ALA A 962 -2.56 28.63 5.61
CA ALA A 962 -2.87 29.16 4.29
C ALA A 962 -1.83 30.20 3.76
N PRO A 963 -1.50 31.30 4.48
CA PRO A 963 -0.45 32.23 4.04
C PRO A 963 0.95 31.61 4.13
N ALA A 964 1.20 30.69 5.06
CA ALA A 964 2.47 29.94 5.12
C ALA A 964 2.67 29.06 3.88
N ALA A 965 1.62 28.37 3.41
CA ALA A 965 1.64 27.51 2.23
C ALA A 965 1.98 28.28 0.95
N LEU A 966 1.36 29.45 0.74
CA LEU A 966 1.70 30.30 -0.42
C LEU A 966 3.11 30.90 -0.31
N ALA A 967 3.57 31.28 0.89
CA ALA A 967 4.93 31.76 1.09
C ALA A 967 5.98 30.69 0.78
N ILE A 968 5.84 29.48 1.35
CA ILE A 968 6.78 28.38 1.10
C ILE A 968 6.64 27.86 -0.33
N SER A 969 5.43 27.76 -0.90
CA SER A 969 5.26 27.36 -2.31
C SER A 969 6.00 28.30 -3.26
N LYS A 970 5.76 29.62 -3.19
CA LYS A 970 6.43 30.61 -4.06
C LYS A 970 7.93 30.77 -3.77
N LEU A 971 8.43 30.23 -2.67
CA LEU A 971 9.85 30.13 -2.36
C LEU A 971 10.49 28.85 -2.93
N PHE A 972 9.80 27.71 -2.81
CA PHE A 972 10.27 26.37 -3.19
C PHE A 972 10.09 26.07 -4.69
N TYR A 973 9.03 26.62 -5.29
CA TYR A 973 8.72 26.55 -6.73
C TYR A 973 8.20 27.92 -7.21
N PRO A 974 9.08 28.91 -7.40
CA PRO A 974 8.70 30.27 -7.79
C PRO A 974 8.07 30.36 -9.19
N GLU A 975 7.40 31.48 -9.45
CA GLU A 975 6.73 31.73 -10.73
C GLU A 975 7.75 32.05 -11.84
N THR A 976 7.81 31.21 -12.87
CA THR A 976 8.65 31.42 -14.06
C THR A 976 7.89 32.05 -15.23
N LEU A 977 6.62 31.66 -15.42
CA LEU A 977 5.79 32.04 -16.56
C LEU A 977 4.77 33.14 -16.20
N LYS A 978 4.34 33.89 -17.22
CA LYS A 978 3.23 34.84 -17.08
C LYS A 978 1.90 34.07 -16.97
N SER A 979 1.38 33.95 -15.75
CA SER A 979 0.09 33.26 -15.50
C SER A 979 -1.04 33.79 -16.40
N LYS A 980 -1.77 32.84 -16.99
CA LYS A 980 -2.96 33.08 -17.83
C LYS A 980 -4.22 33.32 -16.98
N THR A 981 -4.27 32.81 -15.75
CA THR A 981 -5.44 32.90 -14.84
C THR A 981 -5.50 34.21 -14.03
N LYS A 982 -4.51 35.09 -14.21
CA LYS A 982 -4.37 36.33 -13.42
C LYS A 982 -5.44 37.40 -13.72
N ALA A 983 -6.25 37.21 -14.76
CA ALA A 983 -7.36 38.09 -15.13
C ALA A 983 -8.72 37.65 -14.55
N ASP A 984 -8.83 36.42 -14.03
CA ASP A 984 -10.11 35.84 -13.62
C ASP A 984 -10.58 36.38 -12.26
N SER A 985 -11.89 36.66 -12.15
CA SER A 985 -12.53 37.06 -10.89
C SER A 985 -12.90 35.84 -10.04
N ALA A 986 -12.93 36.00 -8.72
CA ALA A 986 -13.34 34.93 -7.81
C ALA A 986 -14.83 34.54 -7.97
N ASP A 987 -15.64 35.44 -8.52
CA ASP A 987 -17.07 35.22 -8.79
C ASP A 987 -17.30 34.36 -10.05
N ASN A 988 -16.42 34.45 -11.06
CA ASN A 988 -16.47 33.57 -12.23
C ASN A 988 -16.03 32.13 -11.91
N ILE A 989 -15.33 31.92 -10.78
CA ILE A 989 -14.77 30.62 -10.37
C ILE A 989 -15.71 29.89 -9.40
N MET A 990 -16.30 30.58 -8.42
CA MET A 990 -17.21 29.96 -7.44
C MET A 990 -18.69 30.20 -7.78
N SER A 991 -19.27 29.29 -8.56
CA SER A 991 -20.73 29.17 -8.73
C SER A 991 -21.42 28.61 -7.47
N LYS A 992 -22.77 28.65 -7.44
CA LYS A 992 -23.56 27.78 -6.56
C LYS A 992 -23.50 26.34 -7.11
N GLY A 993 -23.33 25.36 -6.22
CA GLY A 993 -23.19 23.96 -6.61
C GLY A 993 -24.50 23.31 -7.09
N ASP A 994 -24.37 22.20 -7.83
CA ASP A 994 -25.44 21.56 -8.63
C ASP A 994 -26.57 20.86 -7.83
N SER A 995 -26.74 21.19 -6.55
CA SER A 995 -27.84 20.69 -5.70
C SER A 995 -29.08 21.58 -5.85
N LYS A 996 -30.28 20.99 -5.90
CA LYS A 996 -31.53 21.75 -6.10
C LYS A 996 -32.07 22.36 -4.81
N ASN A 997 -31.69 21.82 -3.65
CA ASN A 997 -32.13 22.30 -2.35
C ASN A 997 -31.12 21.91 -1.24
N VAL A 998 -31.35 22.42 -0.02
CA VAL A 998 -30.49 22.21 1.16
C VAL A 998 -30.38 20.73 1.55
N LEU A 999 -31.45 19.95 1.47
CA LEU A 999 -31.44 18.53 1.84
C LEU A 999 -30.67 17.69 0.82
N GLU A 1000 -30.74 18.04 -0.47
CA GLU A 1000 -29.90 17.40 -1.50
C GLU A 1000 -28.42 17.74 -1.30
N ALA A 1001 -28.10 19.00 -0.97
CA ALA A 1001 -26.73 19.39 -0.62
C ALA A 1001 -26.20 18.65 0.61
N ALA A 1002 -27.03 18.50 1.65
CA ALA A 1002 -26.71 17.70 2.83
C ALA A 1002 -26.48 16.22 2.47
N SER A 1003 -27.40 15.62 1.71
CA SER A 1003 -27.32 14.20 1.34
C SER A 1003 -26.15 13.88 0.42
N ARG A 1004 -25.77 14.78 -0.50
CA ARG A 1004 -24.54 14.64 -1.31
C ARG A 1004 -23.29 14.72 -0.42
N GLY A 1005 -23.19 15.74 0.44
CA GLY A 1005 -22.08 15.86 1.40
C GLY A 1005 -21.92 14.61 2.27
N ALA A 1006 -23.02 14.05 2.78
CA ALA A 1006 -22.99 12.78 3.51
C ALA A 1006 -22.43 11.62 2.65
N LEU A 1007 -22.90 11.43 1.42
CA LEU A 1007 -22.43 10.36 0.51
C LEU A 1007 -20.96 10.51 0.09
N ASP A 1008 -20.54 11.72 -0.26
CA ASP A 1008 -19.16 12.05 -0.62
C ASP A 1008 -18.23 11.78 0.58
N SER A 1009 -18.66 12.19 1.78
CA SER A 1009 -17.92 11.96 3.02
C SER A 1009 -17.80 10.49 3.43
N ILE A 1010 -18.78 9.63 3.12
CA ILE A 1010 -18.68 8.18 3.37
C ILE A 1010 -17.51 7.60 2.57
N THR A 1011 -17.32 8.04 1.32
CA THR A 1011 -16.19 7.61 0.49
C THR A 1011 -14.86 8.11 1.06
N MET A 1012 -14.82 9.36 1.53
CA MET A 1012 -13.62 9.92 2.19
C MET A 1012 -13.30 9.21 3.51
N VAL A 1013 -14.29 8.97 4.37
CA VAL A 1013 -14.17 8.25 5.65
C VAL A 1013 -13.71 6.82 5.42
N ALA A 1014 -14.31 6.09 4.47
CA ALA A 1014 -13.85 4.75 4.09
C ALA A 1014 -12.40 4.76 3.62
N THR A 1015 -12.00 5.77 2.84
CA THR A 1015 -10.60 5.96 2.41
C THR A 1015 -9.67 6.22 3.58
N ILE A 1016 -10.08 7.02 4.58
CA ILE A 1016 -9.31 7.26 5.81
C ILE A 1016 -9.18 5.97 6.63
N ILE A 1017 -10.28 5.25 6.92
CA ILE A 1017 -10.28 3.95 7.62
C ILE A 1017 -9.27 2.99 7.00
N VAL A 1018 -9.39 2.79 5.69
CA VAL A 1018 -8.72 1.73 4.95
C VAL A 1018 -7.23 2.05 4.78
N ASN A 1019 -6.86 3.32 4.59
CA ASN A 1019 -5.46 3.73 4.65
C ASN A 1019 -4.90 3.65 6.09
N LEU A 1020 -5.68 3.96 7.14
CA LEU A 1020 -5.22 3.82 8.55
C LEU A 1020 -4.93 2.36 8.92
N ILE A 1021 -5.81 1.43 8.57
CA ILE A 1021 -5.58 -0.02 8.75
C ILE A 1021 -4.31 -0.44 8.02
N ALA A 1022 -4.21 -0.13 6.73
CA ALA A 1022 -3.07 -0.53 5.91
C ALA A 1022 -1.75 0.04 6.42
N PHE A 1023 -1.67 1.34 6.73
CA PHE A 1023 -0.43 1.97 7.16
C PHE A 1023 -0.03 1.65 8.59
N THR A 1024 -0.97 1.39 9.51
CA THR A 1024 -0.63 0.89 10.85
C THR A 1024 -0.14 -0.56 10.81
N ALA A 1025 -0.76 -1.43 9.99
CA ALA A 1025 -0.28 -2.80 9.81
C ALA A 1025 1.09 -2.86 9.10
N LEU A 1026 1.31 -2.01 8.08
CA LEU A 1026 2.62 -1.84 7.43
C LEU A 1026 3.68 -1.27 8.39
N LEU A 1027 3.30 -0.32 9.28
CA LEU A 1027 4.18 0.15 10.34
C LEU A 1027 4.56 -0.98 11.30
N GLN A 1028 3.60 -1.81 11.73
CA GLN A 1028 3.91 -2.93 12.62
C GLN A 1028 4.82 -3.96 11.95
N LEU A 1029 4.62 -4.24 10.66
CA LEU A 1029 5.52 -5.08 9.87
C LEU A 1029 6.94 -4.51 9.81
N ILE A 1030 7.08 -3.20 9.58
CA ILE A 1030 8.38 -2.51 9.62
C ILE A 1030 8.99 -2.56 11.03
N ASN A 1031 8.19 -2.34 12.08
CA ASN A 1031 8.65 -2.40 13.47
C ASN A 1031 9.11 -3.80 13.87
N ASN A 1032 8.39 -4.85 13.51
CA ASN A 1032 8.79 -6.23 13.79
C ASN A 1032 10.11 -6.59 13.08
N ILE A 1033 10.30 -6.12 11.83
CA ILE A 1033 11.56 -6.29 11.09
C ILE A 1033 12.72 -5.50 11.74
N LEU A 1034 12.47 -4.28 12.22
CA LEU A 1034 13.47 -3.44 12.90
C LEU A 1034 13.82 -3.94 14.31
N SER A 1035 12.84 -4.46 15.06
CA SER A 1035 13.01 -5.08 16.37
C SER A 1035 13.95 -6.26 16.27
N TRP A 1036 13.59 -7.23 15.41
CA TRP A 1036 14.39 -8.43 15.09
C TRP A 1036 15.83 -8.09 14.66
N PHE A 1037 16.01 -7.05 13.83
CA PHE A 1037 17.33 -6.58 13.41
C PHE A 1037 18.13 -5.92 14.55
N GLY A 1038 17.47 -5.13 15.40
CA GLY A 1038 18.09 -4.41 16.51
C GLY A 1038 18.52 -5.31 17.66
N GLU A 1039 17.66 -6.26 18.04
CA GLU A 1039 17.92 -7.32 19.01
C GLU A 1039 19.16 -8.13 18.60
N ARG A 1040 19.19 -8.60 17.34
CA ARG A 1040 20.29 -9.43 16.80
C ARG A 1040 21.63 -8.70 16.64
N ILE A 1041 21.66 -7.37 16.72
CA ILE A 1041 22.90 -6.57 16.68
C ILE A 1041 23.33 -6.11 18.09
N GLY A 1042 22.47 -6.28 19.11
CA GLY A 1042 22.69 -5.69 20.44
C GLY A 1042 22.66 -4.16 20.42
N MET A 1043 22.02 -3.56 19.40
CA MET A 1043 21.98 -2.10 19.19
C MET A 1043 20.78 -1.42 19.87
N VAL A 1044 20.06 -2.14 20.73
CA VAL A 1044 18.97 -1.63 21.56
C VAL A 1044 19.55 -0.72 22.66
N PRO A 1045 19.24 0.59 22.68
CA PRO A 1045 19.68 1.47 23.76
C PRO A 1045 18.91 1.17 25.05
N PRO A 1046 19.50 1.30 26.25
CA PRO A 1046 18.86 0.96 27.52
C PRO A 1046 17.63 1.82 27.90
N GLU A 1047 17.29 2.82 27.09
CA GLU A 1047 16.06 3.62 27.20
C GLU A 1047 14.87 3.04 26.38
N TYR A 1048 15.07 1.98 25.61
CA TYR A 1048 14.06 1.38 24.70
C TYR A 1048 14.09 -0.14 24.80
N GLU A 1049 12.94 -0.80 24.64
CA GLU A 1049 12.87 -2.27 24.59
C GLU A 1049 13.36 -2.83 23.24
N SER A 1050 13.14 -2.10 22.15
CA SER A 1050 13.64 -2.48 20.82
C SER A 1050 13.75 -1.30 19.84
N ILE A 1051 14.37 -1.55 18.68
CA ILE A 1051 14.50 -0.55 17.60
C ILE A 1051 13.21 -0.51 16.78
N THR A 1052 12.55 0.64 16.78
CA THR A 1052 11.31 0.88 16.02
C THR A 1052 11.49 1.95 14.95
N PHE A 1053 10.53 2.06 14.03
CA PHE A 1053 10.45 3.14 13.06
C PHE A 1053 10.27 4.51 13.75
N GLN A 1054 9.51 4.53 14.86
CA GLN A 1054 9.37 5.66 15.77
C GLN A 1054 10.73 6.10 16.35
N PHE A 1055 11.56 5.15 16.80
CA PHE A 1055 12.93 5.42 17.25
C PHE A 1055 13.76 6.08 16.14
N LEU A 1056 13.78 5.51 14.92
CA LEU A 1056 14.51 6.10 13.78
C LEU A 1056 14.02 7.52 13.43
N CYS A 1057 12.70 7.73 13.47
CA CYS A 1057 12.09 9.06 13.28
C CYS A 1057 12.52 10.07 14.35
N SER A 1058 12.64 9.64 15.62
CA SER A 1058 13.03 10.50 16.74
C SER A 1058 14.40 11.16 16.52
N TYR A 1059 15.36 10.44 15.93
CA TYR A 1059 16.68 11.00 15.59
C TYR A 1059 16.66 11.80 14.28
N LEU A 1060 15.93 11.32 13.26
CA LEU A 1060 15.85 11.98 11.95
C LEU A 1060 15.26 13.40 12.02
N PHE A 1061 14.21 13.60 12.82
CA PHE A 1061 13.53 14.90 12.96
C PHE A 1061 13.99 15.72 14.17
N TYR A 1062 14.87 15.20 15.05
CA TYR A 1062 15.36 15.94 16.22
C TYR A 1062 15.88 17.36 15.89
N PRO A 1063 16.73 17.58 14.85
CA PRO A 1063 17.21 18.93 14.52
C PRO A 1063 16.09 19.87 14.05
N VAL A 1064 15.11 19.34 13.31
CA VAL A 1064 13.94 20.08 12.82
C VAL A 1064 13.11 20.57 14.00
N VAL A 1065 12.85 19.67 14.96
CA VAL A 1065 12.04 19.92 16.16
C VAL A 1065 12.70 20.91 17.12
N VAL A 1066 14.02 20.79 17.36
CA VAL A 1066 14.75 21.77 18.18
C VAL A 1066 14.70 23.16 17.53
N MET A 1067 14.88 23.25 16.20
CA MET A 1067 14.76 24.53 15.48
C MET A 1067 13.34 25.12 15.51
N MET A 1068 12.30 24.34 15.78
CA MET A 1068 10.93 24.85 16.00
C MET A 1068 10.74 25.47 17.40
N GLY A 1069 11.74 25.39 18.28
CA GLY A 1069 11.66 25.91 19.66
C GLY A 1069 10.97 24.97 20.65
N VAL A 1070 10.91 23.68 20.33
CA VAL A 1070 10.59 22.60 21.27
C VAL A 1070 11.77 22.37 22.21
N ILE A 1071 11.48 22.00 23.45
CA ILE A 1071 12.47 21.83 24.51
C ILE A 1071 13.27 20.53 24.27
N PRO A 1072 14.61 20.51 24.41
CA PRO A 1072 15.44 19.34 24.06
C PRO A 1072 15.07 18.02 24.74
N SER A 1073 14.52 18.05 25.96
CA SER A 1073 13.97 16.87 26.66
C SER A 1073 12.82 16.21 25.88
N ASP A 1074 11.95 17.04 25.33
CA ASP A 1074 10.71 16.67 24.66
C ASP A 1074 10.95 16.40 23.17
N ALA A 1075 12.04 16.94 22.62
CA ALA A 1075 12.31 16.97 21.19
C ALA A 1075 12.42 15.58 20.55
N ARG A 1076 12.89 14.54 21.25
CA ARG A 1076 12.88 13.15 20.75
C ARG A 1076 11.44 12.62 20.57
N LYS A 1077 10.56 12.88 21.55
CA LYS A 1077 9.14 12.46 21.50
C LYS A 1077 8.41 13.19 20.36
N VAL A 1078 8.58 14.51 20.26
CA VAL A 1078 7.96 15.32 19.20
C VAL A 1078 8.52 14.98 17.81
N ALA A 1079 9.80 14.63 17.69
CA ALA A 1079 10.40 14.16 16.44
C ALA A 1079 9.83 12.82 15.97
N SER A 1080 9.51 11.90 16.91
CA SER A 1080 8.74 10.69 16.60
C SER A 1080 7.35 11.05 16.04
N LEU A 1081 6.60 11.96 16.68
CA LEU A 1081 5.29 12.41 16.19
C LEU A 1081 5.35 13.02 14.78
N ILE A 1082 6.35 13.86 14.49
CA ILE A 1082 6.53 14.45 13.16
C ILE A 1082 6.93 13.39 12.11
N GLY A 1083 7.72 12.38 12.47
CA GLY A 1083 8.05 11.28 11.56
C GLY A 1083 6.85 10.38 11.26
N VAL A 1084 6.07 10.04 12.28
CA VAL A 1084 4.77 9.33 12.14
C VAL A 1084 3.83 10.11 11.21
N LYS A 1085 3.69 11.43 11.44
CA LYS A 1085 2.91 12.33 10.57
C LYS A 1085 3.42 12.31 9.13
N THR A 1086 4.72 12.48 8.93
CA THR A 1086 5.33 12.65 7.61
C THR A 1086 5.28 11.38 6.77
N PHE A 1087 5.58 10.22 7.37
CA PHE A 1087 5.70 8.95 6.62
C PHE A 1087 4.42 8.12 6.58
N LEU A 1088 3.51 8.29 7.54
CA LEU A 1088 2.24 7.56 7.61
C LEU A 1088 1.07 8.53 7.40
N ASN A 1089 0.63 9.19 8.47
CA ASN A 1089 -0.46 10.17 8.48
C ASN A 1089 -0.53 10.92 9.82
N GLU A 1090 -1.19 12.07 9.80
CA GLU A 1090 -1.43 12.92 10.97
C GLU A 1090 -2.43 12.34 11.98
N PHE A 1091 -3.34 11.45 11.58
CA PHE A 1091 -4.28 10.79 12.51
C PHE A 1091 -3.56 9.94 13.58
N ILE A 1092 -2.60 9.10 13.18
CA ILE A 1092 -1.78 8.33 14.13
C ILE A 1092 -0.93 9.29 14.98
N ALA A 1093 -0.39 10.35 14.40
CA ALA A 1093 0.41 11.32 15.14
C ALA A 1093 -0.41 12.10 16.19
N TYR A 1094 -1.64 12.51 15.89
CA TYR A 1094 -2.55 13.13 16.86
C TYR A 1094 -3.06 12.12 17.89
N LYS A 1095 -3.30 10.86 17.52
CA LYS A 1095 -3.67 9.81 18.49
C LYS A 1095 -2.51 9.47 19.44
N ASN A 1096 -1.27 9.60 18.99
CA ASN A 1096 -0.08 9.50 19.86
C ASN A 1096 0.19 10.80 20.64
N LEU A 1097 -0.41 11.94 20.27
CA LEU A 1097 -0.38 13.17 21.07
C LEU A 1097 -1.45 13.16 22.18
N GLU A 1098 -2.59 12.50 21.95
CA GLU A 1098 -3.68 12.30 22.94
C GLU A 1098 -3.15 11.71 24.26
N SER A 1099 -2.29 10.69 24.22
CA SER A 1099 -1.73 10.08 25.42
C SER A 1099 -0.88 11.07 26.21
N TYR A 1100 -0.03 11.87 25.55
CA TYR A 1100 0.77 12.90 26.21
C TYR A 1100 -0.08 14.04 26.79
N ILE A 1101 -1.17 14.44 26.12
CA ILE A 1101 -2.13 15.42 26.65
C ILE A 1101 -2.80 14.86 27.91
N LYS A 1102 -3.35 13.64 27.85
CA LYS A 1102 -3.98 12.97 28.99
C LYS A 1102 -3.01 12.74 30.16
N ASN A 1103 -1.75 12.43 29.90
CA ASN A 1103 -0.72 12.31 30.93
C ASN A 1103 -0.51 13.64 31.66
N VAL A 1104 -0.51 14.77 30.94
CA VAL A 1104 -0.40 16.11 31.53
C VAL A 1104 -1.65 16.49 32.32
N ASP A 1105 -2.84 16.27 31.78
CA ASP A 1105 -4.11 16.54 32.48
C ASP A 1105 -4.20 15.74 33.80
N LEU A 1106 -3.85 14.45 33.75
CA LEU A 1106 -3.84 13.56 34.92
C LEU A 1106 -2.78 13.96 35.95
N TYR A 1107 -1.56 14.30 35.52
CA TYR A 1107 -0.51 14.80 36.40
C TYR A 1107 -0.87 16.14 37.04
N SER A 1108 -1.53 17.04 36.29
CA SER A 1108 -2.03 18.32 36.80
C SER A 1108 -3.12 18.12 37.88
N ASN A 1109 -4.06 17.21 37.63
CA ASN A 1109 -5.10 16.86 38.60
C ASN A 1109 -4.51 16.27 39.89
N ILE A 1110 -3.53 15.34 39.79
CA ILE A 1110 -2.83 14.79 40.96
C ILE A 1110 -2.07 15.90 41.70
N THR A 1111 -1.32 16.75 40.98
CA THR A 1111 -0.58 17.88 41.59
C THR A 1111 -1.53 18.85 42.31
N THR A 1112 -2.72 19.08 41.75
CA THR A 1112 -3.78 19.88 42.38
C THR A 1112 -4.34 19.23 43.65
N GLN A 1113 -4.48 17.90 43.69
CA GLN A 1113 -4.88 17.17 44.90
C GLN A 1113 -3.83 17.32 46.03
N PHE A 1114 -2.54 17.12 45.73
CA PHE A 1114 -1.45 17.33 46.70
C PHE A 1114 -1.39 18.78 47.19
N ALA A 1115 -1.55 19.75 46.29
CA ALA A 1115 -1.58 21.18 46.64
C ALA A 1115 -2.78 21.55 47.54
N ASN A 1116 -3.97 21.02 47.25
CA ASN A 1116 -5.16 21.19 48.08
C ASN A 1116 -5.01 20.56 49.48
N GLN A 1117 -4.23 19.48 49.60
CA GLN A 1117 -3.88 18.84 50.87
C GLN A 1117 -2.66 19.48 51.56
N SER A 1118 -2.10 20.57 51.02
CA SER A 1118 -0.88 21.25 51.52
C SER A 1118 0.35 20.34 51.65
N MET A 1119 0.41 19.28 50.84
CA MET A 1119 1.54 18.34 50.80
C MET A 1119 2.63 18.80 49.82
N SER A 1120 3.85 18.31 50.00
CA SER A 1120 4.86 18.34 48.93
C SER A 1120 4.33 17.61 47.69
N GLY A 1121 4.67 18.08 46.49
CA GLY A 1121 4.18 17.51 45.22
C GLY A 1121 4.42 15.99 45.09
N PRO A 1122 3.66 15.32 44.21
CA PRO A 1122 3.57 13.87 44.14
C PRO A 1122 4.94 13.19 43.96
N PRO A 1123 5.21 12.06 44.66
CA PRO A 1123 6.39 11.24 44.39
C PRO A 1123 6.41 10.78 42.93
N ILE A 1124 7.57 10.91 42.28
CA ILE A 1124 7.77 10.52 40.88
C ILE A 1124 9.01 9.66 40.69
N TYR A 1125 8.86 8.61 39.87
CA TYR A 1125 9.92 7.65 39.54
C TYR A 1125 9.84 7.28 38.05
N TYR A 1126 10.97 7.11 37.39
CA TYR A 1126 11.02 6.70 35.97
C TYR A 1126 11.27 5.21 35.84
N GLN A 1127 10.49 4.53 34.99
CA GLN A 1127 10.72 3.15 34.58
C GLN A 1127 10.81 3.09 33.06
N GLY A 1128 12.04 3.04 32.52
CA GLY A 1128 12.27 3.21 31.08
C GLY A 1128 11.87 4.61 30.62
N GLN A 1129 10.81 4.70 29.80
CA GLN A 1129 10.25 5.98 29.33
C GLN A 1129 9.00 6.41 30.10
N ASP A 1130 8.46 5.53 30.95
CA ASP A 1130 7.23 5.75 31.67
C ASP A 1130 7.50 6.48 32.99
N LEU A 1131 6.59 7.38 33.36
CA LEU A 1131 6.66 8.13 34.61
C LEU A 1131 5.62 7.58 35.57
N ILE A 1132 6.07 6.93 36.64
CA ILE A 1132 5.21 6.46 37.72
C ILE A 1132 5.03 7.63 38.70
N VAL A 1133 3.77 7.92 39.02
CA VAL A 1133 3.34 9.01 39.90
C VAL A 1133 2.51 8.41 41.03
N THR A 1134 2.90 8.61 42.27
CA THR A 1134 2.13 8.13 43.43
C THR A 1134 1.06 9.16 43.80
N THR A 1135 -0.20 8.74 43.91
CA THR A 1135 -1.33 9.59 44.32
C THR A 1135 -1.35 9.85 45.83
N THR A 1136 -2.26 10.72 46.28
CA THR A 1136 -2.57 10.93 47.71
C THR A 1136 -2.97 9.64 48.41
N ASP A 1137 -3.56 8.70 47.66
CA ASP A 1137 -4.16 7.47 48.14
C ASP A 1137 -3.16 6.29 48.09
N GLN A 1138 -1.86 6.60 47.94
CA GLN A 1138 -0.74 5.66 47.76
C GLN A 1138 -0.86 4.72 46.55
N THR A 1139 -1.79 4.97 45.62
CA THR A 1139 -1.88 4.22 44.37
C THR A 1139 -0.88 4.76 43.35
N ASN A 1140 -0.16 3.87 42.68
CA ASN A 1140 0.81 4.25 41.63
C ASN A 1140 0.12 4.32 40.27
N VAL A 1141 0.24 5.48 39.61
CA VAL A 1141 -0.29 5.74 38.28
C VAL A 1141 0.86 5.81 37.28
N THR A 1142 0.87 4.91 36.30
CA THR A 1142 1.89 4.86 35.25
C THR A 1142 1.49 5.73 34.06
N LEU A 1143 2.21 6.83 33.85
CA LEU A 1143 2.05 7.70 32.69
C LEU A 1143 2.91 7.17 31.54
N VAL A 1144 2.29 6.37 30.66
CA VAL A 1144 2.96 5.66 29.56
C VAL A 1144 3.59 6.65 28.56
N GLY A 1145 4.88 6.47 28.26
CA GLY A 1145 5.72 7.39 27.50
C GLY A 1145 6.06 8.69 28.23
N GLY A 1146 5.64 8.86 29.49
CA GLY A 1146 5.88 10.03 30.33
C GLY A 1146 5.18 11.32 29.85
N LEU A 1147 5.66 12.46 30.33
CA LEU A 1147 5.08 13.78 30.06
C LEU A 1147 5.65 14.49 28.82
N LEU A 1148 4.91 15.49 28.33
CA LEU A 1148 5.36 16.60 27.48
C LEU A 1148 5.03 17.91 28.16
N GLN A 1149 5.79 18.98 27.91
CA GLN A 1149 5.47 20.31 28.45
C GLN A 1149 4.42 21.02 27.58
N ASN A 1150 3.59 21.89 28.17
CA ASN A 1150 2.53 22.62 27.45
C ASN A 1150 3.04 23.37 26.21
N ARG A 1151 4.24 23.96 26.30
CA ARG A 1151 4.95 24.57 25.15
C ARG A 1151 5.13 23.58 24.00
N SER A 1152 5.63 22.38 24.31
CA SER A 1152 5.87 21.30 23.34
C SER A 1152 4.57 20.76 22.75
N ILE A 1153 3.50 20.64 23.54
CA ILE A 1153 2.17 20.22 23.07
C ILE A 1153 1.59 21.26 22.09
N VAL A 1154 1.67 22.56 22.42
CA VAL A 1154 1.22 23.63 21.50
C VAL A 1154 2.03 23.61 20.21
N ILE A 1155 3.37 23.63 20.26
CA ILE A 1155 4.20 23.61 19.04
C ILE A 1155 3.94 22.33 18.20
N SER A 1156 3.75 21.17 18.84
CA SER A 1156 3.35 19.93 18.16
C SER A 1156 1.98 20.05 17.47
N THR A 1157 1.01 20.69 18.11
CA THR A 1157 -0.36 20.86 17.56
C THR A 1157 -0.35 21.59 16.22
N TYR A 1158 0.50 22.63 16.07
CA TYR A 1158 0.69 23.34 14.79
C TYR A 1158 1.53 22.52 13.80
N ALA A 1159 2.59 21.85 14.27
CA ALA A 1159 3.47 21.03 13.42
C ALA A 1159 2.75 19.85 12.74
N LEU A 1160 1.81 19.24 13.46
CA LEU A 1160 0.95 18.17 12.99
C LEU A 1160 -0.22 18.66 12.11
N CYS A 1161 -0.55 19.96 12.15
CA CYS A 1161 -1.68 20.54 11.44
C CYS A 1161 -1.40 20.69 9.94
N GLY A 1162 -1.48 19.58 9.21
CA GLY A 1162 -1.53 19.56 7.76
C GLY A 1162 -1.43 18.15 7.18
N PHE A 1163 -2.18 17.86 6.11
CA PHE A 1163 -2.17 16.58 5.37
C PHE A 1163 -0.83 16.21 4.68
N SER A 1164 0.30 16.82 5.06
CA SER A 1164 1.65 16.64 4.52
C SER A 1164 2.25 15.28 4.90
N ASN A 1165 1.67 14.21 4.36
CA ASN A 1165 2.09 12.83 4.58
C ASN A 1165 2.20 12.09 3.23
N VAL A 1166 2.93 10.96 3.18
CA VAL A 1166 3.16 10.25 1.90
C VAL A 1166 1.89 9.55 1.37
N ALA A 1167 0.93 9.18 2.23
CA ALA A 1167 -0.35 8.61 1.77
C ALA A 1167 -1.20 9.64 0.99
N SER A 1168 -1.25 10.88 1.48
CA SER A 1168 -1.94 12.01 0.84
C SER A 1168 -1.44 12.31 -0.58
N ILE A 1169 -0.20 11.94 -0.93
CA ILE A 1169 0.30 12.04 -2.31
C ILE A 1169 -0.58 11.22 -3.27
N GLY A 1170 -0.98 10.00 -2.87
CA GLY A 1170 -1.85 9.15 -3.68
C GLY A 1170 -3.22 9.78 -3.91
N CYS A 1171 -3.87 10.23 -2.83
CA CYS A 1171 -5.17 10.90 -2.87
C CYS A 1171 -5.15 12.19 -3.71
N SER A 1172 -4.15 13.05 -3.49
CA SER A 1172 -4.00 14.32 -4.20
C SER A 1172 -3.70 14.12 -5.69
N LEU A 1173 -2.84 13.16 -6.04
CA LEU A 1173 -2.60 12.79 -7.44
C LEU A 1173 -3.86 12.25 -8.11
N ALA A 1174 -4.58 11.31 -7.48
CA ALA A 1174 -5.75 10.68 -8.07
C ALA A 1174 -6.85 11.70 -8.41
N VAL A 1175 -7.14 12.65 -7.51
CA VAL A 1175 -8.09 13.74 -7.78
C VAL A 1175 -7.60 14.63 -8.92
N MET A 1176 -6.36 15.12 -8.85
CA MET A 1176 -5.82 16.05 -9.85
C MET A 1176 -5.73 15.43 -11.26
N GLN A 1177 -5.34 14.16 -11.34
CA GLN A 1177 -5.27 13.39 -12.59
C GLN A 1177 -6.66 13.13 -13.18
N ASN A 1178 -7.67 12.86 -12.35
CA ASN A 1178 -9.05 12.71 -12.82
C ASN A 1178 -9.68 14.04 -13.29
N LEU A 1179 -9.28 15.18 -12.71
CA LEU A 1179 -9.81 16.50 -13.08
C LEU A 1179 -9.14 17.12 -14.30
N ALA A 1180 -7.84 16.88 -14.49
CA ALA A 1180 -7.07 17.39 -15.62
C ALA A 1180 -6.11 16.30 -16.17
N PRO A 1181 -6.62 15.26 -16.83
CA PRO A 1181 -5.83 14.10 -17.25
C PRO A 1181 -4.66 14.46 -18.19
N LYS A 1182 -4.81 15.50 -19.01
CA LYS A 1182 -3.73 16.07 -19.85
C LYS A 1182 -2.54 16.60 -19.05
N ARG A 1183 -2.69 16.89 -17.75
CA ARG A 1183 -1.66 17.47 -16.87
C ARG A 1183 -1.05 16.44 -15.91
N THR A 1184 -1.39 15.16 -16.04
CA THR A 1184 -0.90 14.03 -15.21
C THR A 1184 0.61 14.07 -14.95
N ARG A 1185 1.42 14.26 -16.01
CA ARG A 1185 2.89 14.32 -15.94
C ARG A 1185 3.39 15.51 -15.11
N ALA A 1186 2.67 16.63 -15.11
CA ALA A 1186 3.01 17.83 -14.33
C ALA A 1186 2.75 17.61 -12.83
N PHE A 1187 1.59 17.07 -12.46
CA PHE A 1187 1.26 16.74 -11.06
C PHE A 1187 2.30 15.78 -10.44
N THR A 1188 2.64 14.69 -11.15
CA THR A 1188 3.65 13.73 -10.71
C THR A 1188 5.05 14.36 -10.56
N LYS A 1189 5.43 15.31 -11.43
CA LYS A 1189 6.71 16.04 -11.31
C LYS A 1189 6.79 16.96 -10.09
N ILE A 1190 5.68 17.49 -9.58
CA ILE A 1190 5.66 18.51 -8.51
C ILE A 1190 5.21 17.99 -7.13
N VAL A 1191 4.39 16.94 -7.05
CA VAL A 1191 3.69 16.56 -5.80
C VAL A 1191 4.61 16.30 -4.60
N VAL A 1192 5.77 15.66 -4.80
CA VAL A 1192 6.72 15.40 -3.69
C VAL A 1192 7.34 16.70 -3.17
N ARG A 1193 7.58 17.69 -4.04
CA ARG A 1193 8.03 19.03 -3.63
C ARG A 1193 6.92 19.76 -2.87
N ALA A 1194 5.67 19.64 -3.34
CA ALA A 1194 4.53 20.27 -2.69
C ALA A 1194 4.25 19.69 -1.29
N MET A 1195 4.42 18.38 -1.07
CA MET A 1195 4.30 17.75 0.25
C MET A 1195 5.42 18.21 1.21
N ILE A 1196 6.66 18.32 0.72
CA ILE A 1196 7.79 18.85 1.51
C ILE A 1196 7.55 20.33 1.87
N ALA A 1197 7.11 21.14 0.90
CA ALA A 1197 6.72 22.53 1.11
C ALA A 1197 5.56 22.67 2.10
N GLY A 1198 4.59 21.74 2.08
CA GLY A 1198 3.50 21.67 3.03
C GLY A 1198 3.98 21.42 4.46
N ASN A 1199 4.86 20.44 4.67
CA ASN A 1199 5.43 20.19 6.01
C ASN A 1199 6.25 21.37 6.51
N ILE A 1200 7.05 22.00 5.64
CA ILE A 1200 7.81 23.21 6.02
C ILE A 1200 6.85 24.36 6.36
N ALA A 1201 5.69 24.48 5.70
CA ALA A 1201 4.66 25.44 6.08
C ALA A 1201 4.06 25.13 7.47
N CYS A 1202 3.77 23.86 7.80
CA CYS A 1202 3.35 23.46 9.16
C CYS A 1202 4.44 23.78 10.21
N PHE A 1203 5.71 23.54 9.91
CA PHE A 1203 6.82 23.85 10.82
C PHE A 1203 7.00 25.36 10.98
N LEU A 1204 6.73 26.15 9.93
CA LEU A 1204 6.76 27.61 9.96
C LEU A 1204 5.65 28.18 10.86
N THR A 1205 4.43 27.66 10.79
CA THR A 1205 3.35 28.09 11.70
C THR A 1205 3.64 27.67 13.14
N ALA A 1206 4.25 26.50 13.34
CA ALA A 1206 4.71 26.02 14.65
C ALA A 1206 5.82 26.90 15.25
N CYS A 1207 6.79 27.36 14.46
CA CYS A 1207 7.77 28.37 14.88
C CYS A 1207 7.11 29.68 15.30
N VAL A 1208 6.07 30.14 14.59
CA VAL A 1208 5.35 31.37 14.94
C VAL A 1208 4.52 31.19 16.23
N ALA A 1209 3.89 30.03 16.43
CA ALA A 1209 3.22 29.70 17.68
C ALA A 1209 4.21 29.62 18.86
N GLY A 1210 5.37 28.98 18.67
CA GLY A 1210 6.46 28.92 19.65
C GLY A 1210 7.05 30.28 19.98
N LEU A 1211 7.19 31.18 19.01
CA LEU A 1211 7.71 32.55 19.19
C LEU A 1211 6.81 33.43 20.07
N TYR A 1212 5.48 33.26 19.97
CA TYR A 1212 4.50 34.07 20.71
C TYR A 1212 3.88 33.37 21.94
N PHE A 1213 4.36 32.18 22.29
CA PHE A 1213 3.94 31.44 23.49
C PHE A 1213 4.18 32.22 24.79
N ILE A 1214 3.33 32.00 25.79
CA ILE A 1214 3.44 32.59 27.15
C ILE A 1214 3.03 31.53 28.18
N SER A 1215 3.99 31.06 28.98
CA SER A 1215 3.71 30.07 30.04
C SER A 1215 2.60 30.52 31.02
N TYR A 1216 2.63 31.78 31.46
CA TYR A 1216 1.64 32.35 32.40
C TYR A 1216 0.18 32.34 31.91
N LYS A 1217 -0.10 32.23 30.61
CA LYS A 1217 -1.50 32.21 30.10
C LYS A 1217 -2.19 30.85 30.28
N PHE A 1218 -1.42 29.79 30.49
CA PHE A 1218 -1.90 28.41 30.73
C PHE A 1218 -1.82 27.99 32.20
N SER A 1219 -1.27 28.85 33.07
CA SER A 1219 -1.22 28.65 34.51
C SER A 1219 -2.39 29.37 35.20
N THR A 1220 -3.61 28.89 34.96
CA THR A 1220 -4.71 29.14 35.91
C THR A 1220 -4.43 28.32 37.17
N ASP A 1221 -3.68 28.97 38.06
CA ASP A 1221 -3.32 28.57 39.42
C ASP A 1221 -2.32 27.41 39.61
N ILE A 1222 -1.77 27.37 40.83
CA ILE A 1222 -0.88 26.36 41.43
C ILE A 1222 0.57 26.30 40.91
N LEU A 1223 0.86 26.18 39.60
CA LEU A 1223 2.22 25.85 39.09
C LEU A 1223 3.31 26.94 39.21
N SER A 1224 3.09 28.02 39.98
CA SER A 1224 4.08 29.07 40.23
C SER A 1224 4.26 29.41 41.72
N LYS A 1225 4.13 28.41 42.60
CA LYS A 1225 4.52 28.44 44.01
C LYS A 1225 5.44 27.26 44.34
#